data_AF-A0A7R9F3Y5-F1
#
_entry.id   AF-A0A7R9F3Y5-F1
#
_cell.length_a   1.000
_cell.length_b   1.000
_cell.length_c   1.000
_cell.angle_alpha   90.00
_cell.angle_beta   90.00
_cell.angle_gamma   90.00
#
_symmetry.space_group_name_H-M   'P 1'
#
loop_
_entity.id
_entity.type
_entity.pdbx_description
1 polymer ?
#
loop_
_entity_poly.entity_id
_entity_poly.type
_entity_poly.pdbx_seq_one_letter_code
_entity_poly.pdbx_strand_id
1 'polypeptide(L)'
;MWTRVWNSERSSVQDELNSSVPNPDHDWATLPYPENAVPKVFRDQALRSVRPKVDPRETSIILFPGQGTQFVGMGQDLVKFPIARDLFEAASDILGYNLLKLCLKGPKEQLDRTEFCQPAVLVCSLAAVEKLKEERPSAVENCVATAGFSVGEISALVFAGALQFERAVRLVNVRAEAMQLASEVSPGGMMTVWYGPDSQLGYACLQAREWCRERGIEDPECAVANYLYPHCKVIAGHIEALKFIETNLAKFKLKRVRTLPVSGAFHSNLMKPAVPVFMKALRKANIDDPVISVHSNLDGKRYRNSDHIARQLPRQIWKPIKWEQTLHAIYERSVGERFPKTFECGPGQSLKSVLKMVNAKAWDSCTIKDGRPLSTSSAPAFLSSLETSSTLDNESLPEKTKVVICGGGVVGASVAYHLTQLGWGPHTVLLDQGRCGGGTTWHLSGLLGAFKPSLSQVKLAQYSIQLYKDMEAQGLDTGWKQCGSLCVARTKDRLTVFKRMKAQAVSWNIDCELVTPSEALDLCPLIAVSDLQGGLWIPGDGVADPYKICTALISEVKLAGVRVYENCAVHQVHNKDCKVTGVDTSRGSIECNFFVNCAGFWARQVGKMSEPFVKVPLHAVEHYYLHTKPIAGLDPMTPDCSTSRLLPEDWDHFHVLLEQMLLRVPALGSATLDQLCNGPEAFSPDCKWIVGESPEIQNYFVAAGMKTVGISAAGGVGKATADLIVNGCSPYDLHELDISRFLGLHNNRKFLRDRVREVPGMHYGLIYPFHEFETGRNIRMSPIYPKLRAAGAVFGQVMGYERPSWFDPKFNEVSDTRVDNGYHPYRIAYTKTFGQPPWFDYVRDEYSACREAIGLSDYSSFTKIDILSKGREVVDCLQYLCSNDVDIPLGGIIHTGMQNKLGGYENDCSLVRIAENHSYMMIAPTIQQTRCKVWIQKHLPADGSVTLSDVTSMYTAICIMGPFTRNLLSELTDTDLSPRSFPFFTFKELDVGLANGIRAMNLTHTGELGYVLYIPNELALHVYTQLIEAGKKYGIRHAGYYAMRAIRVERFYAFWGQDLDTTTTPLECGRSWRVKFDKGKHFIGQEALEKQRSEGVKRMYVQLVLNDHDPEFDTWPCGNEPIYKDGQYVGLTTTTAYGFTFKKQVCLGFVKNLDSEGQAQEVTTEFVLSGNYEVDIAGVRYSAKVNIHSPNLPTQYPDKERGAYLATREEQVAN
;
A
#
# COMPACT_ATOMS: atom_id res chain seq x y z
N MET A 1 -30.56 22.53 12.34
CA MET A 1 -30.89 23.86 11.79
C MET A 1 -29.69 24.83 11.83
N TRP A 2 -28.44 24.34 11.66
CA TRP A 2 -27.20 25.13 11.67
C TRP A 2 -26.29 24.75 10.48
N THR A 3 -26.91 24.48 9.32
CA THR A 3 -26.20 24.03 8.11
C THR A 3 -26.66 24.76 6.83
N ARG A 4 -27.47 25.81 6.96
CA ARG A 4 -28.06 26.53 5.79
C ARG A 4 -27.58 27.98 5.61
N VAL A 5 -26.62 28.48 6.38
CA VAL A 5 -26.13 29.87 6.29
C VAL A 5 -24.72 30.01 5.70
N TRP A 6 -23.98 28.91 5.49
CA TRP A 6 -22.60 29.00 4.95
C TRP A 6 -22.50 28.92 3.41
N ASN A 7 -23.61 28.68 2.69
CA ASN A 7 -23.55 28.41 1.24
C ASN A 7 -24.02 29.56 0.32
N SER A 8 -24.38 30.74 0.84
CA SER A 8 -24.93 31.84 0.01
C SER A 8 -23.98 32.99 -0.31
N GLU A 9 -22.76 33.06 0.24
CA GLU A 9 -21.79 34.15 -0.03
C GLU A 9 -20.62 33.76 -0.94
N ARG A 10 -20.77 32.72 -1.76
CA ARG A 10 -19.75 32.31 -2.76
C ARG A 10 -20.06 32.71 -4.21
N SER A 11 -21.22 33.29 -4.48
CA SER A 11 -21.66 33.56 -5.88
C SER A 11 -21.46 35.01 -6.36
N SER A 12 -20.88 35.91 -5.56
CA SER A 12 -20.72 37.32 -5.96
C SER A 12 -19.29 37.88 -5.85
N VAL A 13 -18.27 37.01 -5.78
CA VAL A 13 -16.85 37.44 -5.71
C VAL A 13 -16.04 36.93 -6.92
N GLN A 14 -16.68 36.23 -7.86
CA GLN A 14 -16.00 35.61 -9.01
C GLN A 14 -15.89 36.55 -10.24
N ASP A 15 -16.64 37.66 -10.28
CA ASP A 15 -16.71 38.52 -11.47
C ASP A 15 -15.77 39.76 -11.44
N GLU A 16 -15.03 40.01 -10.36
CA GLU A 16 -14.09 41.16 -10.27
C GLU A 16 -12.59 40.78 -10.40
N LEU A 17 -12.26 39.54 -10.77
CA LEU A 17 -10.86 39.08 -10.89
C LEU A 17 -10.30 39.05 -12.33
N ASN A 18 -11.07 39.48 -13.32
CA ASN A 18 -10.62 39.61 -14.72
C ASN A 18 -10.63 41.07 -15.18
N SER A 19 -9.75 41.89 -14.61
CA SER A 19 -9.26 43.08 -15.31
C SER A 19 -7.79 43.31 -14.97
N SER A 20 -6.92 42.90 -15.88
CA SER A 20 -5.50 43.27 -15.87
C SER A 20 -5.37 44.75 -16.22
N VAL A 21 -5.30 45.61 -15.20
CA VAL A 21 -4.77 46.98 -15.31
C VAL A 21 -3.71 47.15 -14.22
N PRO A 22 -2.49 47.61 -14.55
CA PRO A 22 -1.46 47.84 -13.54
C PRO A 22 -1.92 48.96 -12.58
N ASN A 23 -1.93 48.68 -11.27
CA ASN A 23 -2.16 49.69 -10.24
C ASN A 23 -0.89 50.57 -10.10
N PRO A 24 -0.96 51.90 -10.25
CA PRO A 24 0.19 52.80 -10.15
C PRO A 24 0.82 52.90 -8.75
N ASP A 25 0.21 52.35 -7.69
CA ASP A 25 0.70 52.46 -6.31
C ASP A 25 1.82 51.46 -5.93
N HIS A 26 2.60 50.98 -6.90
CA HIS A 26 3.71 50.04 -6.67
C HIS A 26 5.09 50.69 -6.75
N ASP A 27 5.22 51.95 -6.32
CA ASP A 27 6.45 52.75 -6.46
C ASP A 27 7.21 52.97 -5.14
N TRP A 28 7.37 51.92 -4.33
CA TRP A 28 8.13 52.01 -3.05
C TRP A 28 9.14 50.89 -2.83
N ALA A 29 9.54 50.16 -3.88
CA ALA A 29 10.49 49.05 -3.77
C ALA A 29 11.91 49.48 -4.15
N THR A 30 12.60 50.23 -3.28
CA THR A 30 14.07 50.23 -3.30
C THR A 30 14.58 49.10 -2.41
N LEU A 31 15.03 48.02 -3.04
CA LEU A 31 15.77 46.94 -2.38
C LEU A 31 17.03 47.53 -1.70
N PRO A 32 17.47 47.02 -0.54
CA PRO A 32 18.82 47.30 -0.02
C PRO A 32 19.92 46.57 -0.81
N TYR A 33 19.56 45.82 -1.86
CA TYR A 33 20.49 45.11 -2.74
C TYR A 33 20.57 45.82 -4.10
N PRO A 34 21.77 46.09 -4.64
CA PRO A 34 21.91 46.67 -5.97
C PRO A 34 21.25 45.75 -7.00
N GLU A 35 20.66 46.33 -8.06
CA GLU A 35 19.96 45.61 -9.16
C GLU A 35 20.80 44.49 -9.81
N ASN A 36 22.12 44.47 -9.57
CA ASN A 36 23.06 43.49 -10.11
C ASN A 36 23.46 42.37 -9.12
N ALA A 37 22.83 42.24 -7.95
CA ALA A 37 23.08 41.13 -7.03
C ALA A 37 22.34 39.85 -7.45
N VAL A 38 22.96 39.12 -8.38
CA VAL A 38 22.67 37.73 -8.81
C VAL A 38 21.37 37.57 -9.63
N PRO A 39 21.40 36.91 -10.81
CA PRO A 39 20.21 36.76 -11.65
C PRO A 39 19.09 36.05 -10.90
N LYS A 40 17.83 36.46 -11.11
CA LYS A 40 16.64 35.64 -10.81
C LYS A 40 16.75 34.32 -11.57
N VAL A 41 17.45 33.35 -10.98
CA VAL A 41 17.43 31.98 -11.46
C VAL A 41 16.15 31.37 -10.91
N PHE A 42 15.12 31.25 -11.75
CA PHE A 42 14.03 30.32 -11.48
C PHE A 42 14.66 28.92 -11.37
N ARG A 43 14.77 28.41 -10.13
CA ARG A 43 15.35 27.10 -9.85
C ARG A 43 14.24 26.17 -9.40
N ASP A 44 13.70 25.43 -10.34
CA ASP A 44 12.82 24.29 -10.09
C ASP A 44 13.54 23.28 -9.17
N GLN A 45 13.03 23.12 -7.94
CA GLN A 45 13.62 22.19 -6.97
C GLN A 45 13.45 20.71 -7.36
N ALA A 46 12.63 20.39 -8.38
CA ALA A 46 12.53 19.02 -8.92
C ALA A 46 13.77 18.59 -9.73
N LEU A 47 14.62 19.53 -10.18
CA LEU A 47 15.69 19.25 -11.15
C LEU A 47 17.10 18.96 -10.57
N ARG A 48 17.27 18.75 -9.25
CA ARG A 48 18.53 18.24 -8.68
C ARG A 48 18.34 16.99 -7.83
N SER A 49 17.99 15.90 -8.51
CA SER A 49 18.14 14.52 -8.02
C SER A 49 19.59 14.01 -8.07
N VAL A 50 20.58 14.84 -8.39
CA VAL A 50 22.01 14.51 -8.34
C VAL A 50 22.79 15.75 -7.87
N ARG A 51 23.09 15.86 -6.56
CA ARG A 51 24.18 16.73 -6.09
C ARG A 51 25.40 15.84 -5.80
N PRO A 52 26.63 16.26 -6.16
CA PRO A 52 27.85 15.63 -5.66
C PRO A 52 27.83 15.62 -4.14
N LYS A 53 28.39 14.58 -3.51
CA LYS A 53 28.57 14.51 -2.06
C LYS A 53 29.56 15.62 -1.67
N VAL A 54 29.05 16.79 -1.28
CA VAL A 54 29.89 17.87 -0.72
C VAL A 54 30.32 17.42 0.67
N ASP A 55 31.61 17.55 0.97
CA ASP A 55 32.14 17.20 2.29
C ASP A 55 31.41 18.03 3.37
N PRO A 56 30.76 17.39 4.36
CA PRO A 56 30.07 18.10 5.43
C PRO A 56 30.94 19.16 6.12
N ARG A 57 32.27 18.97 6.18
CA ARG A 57 33.23 19.91 6.79
C ARG A 57 33.28 21.29 6.11
N GLU A 58 32.88 21.33 4.84
CA GLU A 58 32.86 22.55 4.02
C GLU A 58 31.49 23.24 4.06
N THR A 59 30.48 22.61 4.67
CA THR A 59 29.10 23.11 4.74
C THR A 59 28.75 23.66 6.12
N SER A 60 27.73 24.51 6.18
CA SER A 60 27.26 25.13 7.41
C SER A 60 25.74 24.99 7.64
N ILE A 61 25.35 25.10 8.90
CA ILE A 61 23.96 25.17 9.38
C ILE A 61 23.81 26.44 10.22
N ILE A 62 22.75 27.22 9.97
CA ILE A 62 22.46 28.44 10.74
C ILE A 62 21.16 28.26 11.53
N LEU A 63 21.24 28.47 12.84
CA LEU A 63 20.14 28.35 13.79
C LEU A 63 19.71 29.72 14.32
N PHE A 64 18.41 29.93 14.45
CA PHE A 64 17.82 31.19 14.90
C PHE A 64 17.06 31.03 16.22
N PRO A 65 17.39 31.80 17.29
CA PRO A 65 16.73 31.70 18.57
C PRO A 65 15.29 32.25 18.54
N GLY A 66 14.51 31.86 19.53
CA GLY A 66 13.14 32.36 19.73
C GLY A 66 13.01 33.32 20.92
N GLN A 67 11.77 33.66 21.24
CA GLN A 67 11.40 34.39 22.44
C GLN A 67 11.93 33.70 23.71
N GLY A 68 12.37 34.49 24.69
CA GLY A 68 13.04 34.04 25.90
C GLY A 68 14.56 34.22 25.88
N THR A 69 15.12 34.69 24.75
CA THR A 69 16.56 34.97 24.60
C THR A 69 16.90 36.47 24.67
N GLN A 70 15.89 37.34 24.75
CA GLN A 70 16.07 38.79 24.81
C GLN A 70 16.72 39.25 26.12
N PHE A 71 17.55 40.30 26.05
CA PHE A 71 18.15 40.97 27.20
C PHE A 71 18.47 42.43 26.86
N VAL A 72 18.45 43.33 27.86
CA VAL A 72 18.83 44.74 27.66
C VAL A 72 20.33 44.82 27.33
N GLY A 73 20.66 45.48 26.24
CA GLY A 73 22.00 45.50 25.62
C GLY A 73 22.13 44.58 24.40
N MET A 74 21.12 43.77 24.07
CA MET A 74 21.14 42.97 22.85
C MET A 74 21.20 43.89 21.62
N GLY A 75 22.16 43.67 20.73
CA GLY A 75 22.40 44.53 19.57
C GLY A 75 23.55 45.55 19.72
N GLN A 76 24.11 45.76 20.92
CA GLN A 76 25.24 46.69 21.14
C GLN A 76 26.47 46.36 20.29
N ASP A 77 26.72 45.07 20.07
CA ASP A 77 27.80 44.59 19.20
C ASP A 77 27.41 44.49 17.72
N LEU A 78 26.12 44.60 17.41
CA LEU A 78 25.60 44.52 16.04
C LEU A 78 25.59 45.89 15.36
N VAL A 79 25.33 46.98 16.10
CA VAL A 79 25.30 48.36 15.56
C VAL A 79 26.65 48.88 15.02
N LYS A 80 27.73 48.13 15.24
CA LYS A 80 29.05 48.38 14.64
C LYS A 80 29.03 48.16 13.12
N PHE A 81 28.15 47.27 12.65
CA PHE A 81 27.96 46.91 11.25
C PHE A 81 26.92 47.85 10.60
N PRO A 82 27.24 48.56 9.50
CA PRO A 82 26.33 49.54 8.88
C PRO A 82 24.97 48.94 8.51
N ILE A 83 24.95 47.79 7.82
CA ILE A 83 23.71 47.13 7.38
C ILE A 83 22.85 46.70 8.58
N ALA A 84 23.47 46.29 9.69
CA ALA A 84 22.74 45.96 10.90
C ALA A 84 22.03 47.20 11.49
N ARG A 85 22.62 48.40 11.40
CA ARG A 85 21.94 49.64 11.81
C ARG A 85 20.75 49.94 10.92
N ASP A 86 20.91 49.80 9.61
CA ASP A 86 19.85 50.03 8.64
C ASP A 86 18.64 49.09 8.88
N LEU A 87 18.89 47.82 9.23
CA LEU A 87 17.83 46.88 9.62
C LEU A 87 17.08 47.34 10.88
N PHE A 88 17.79 47.89 11.88
CA PHE A 88 17.15 48.44 13.08
C PHE A 88 16.35 49.72 12.81
N GLU A 89 16.84 50.59 11.94
CA GLU A 89 16.15 51.81 11.51
C GLU A 89 14.88 51.45 10.73
N ALA A 90 14.99 50.62 9.70
CA ALA A 90 13.85 50.15 8.91
C ALA A 90 12.80 49.42 9.76
N ALA A 91 13.23 48.58 10.72
CA ALA A 91 12.30 47.96 11.65
C ALA A 91 11.63 49.00 12.58
N SER A 92 12.35 50.02 13.05
CA SER A 92 11.79 51.07 13.90
C SER A 92 10.74 51.89 13.17
N ASP A 93 10.97 52.19 11.88
CA ASP A 93 10.00 52.89 11.03
C ASP A 93 8.74 52.08 10.80
N ILE A 94 8.87 50.76 10.60
CA ILE A 94 7.72 49.85 10.43
C ILE A 94 6.91 49.71 11.71
N LEU A 95 7.58 49.62 12.87
CA LEU A 95 6.96 49.37 14.17
C LEU A 95 6.43 50.65 14.82
N GLY A 96 6.87 51.83 14.38
CA GLY A 96 6.45 53.13 14.93
C GLY A 96 7.08 53.48 16.27
N TYR A 97 8.11 52.74 16.71
CA TYR A 97 8.88 53.04 17.90
C TYR A 97 10.35 52.66 17.70
N ASN A 98 11.25 53.29 18.46
CA ASN A 98 12.68 53.03 18.34
C ASN A 98 13.07 51.67 18.96
N LEU A 99 13.06 50.62 18.13
CA LEU A 99 13.36 49.25 18.52
C LEU A 99 14.79 49.13 19.04
N LEU A 100 15.75 49.81 18.41
CA LEU A 100 17.15 49.76 18.82
C LEU A 100 17.35 50.32 20.23
N LYS A 101 16.74 51.46 20.55
CA LYS A 101 16.79 52.06 21.89
C LYS A 101 16.17 51.12 22.91
N LEU A 102 15.07 50.44 22.58
CA LEU A 102 14.45 49.44 23.44
C LEU A 102 15.37 48.25 23.70
N CYS A 103 16.03 47.72 22.66
CA CYS A 103 16.99 46.62 22.80
C CYS A 103 18.23 47.02 23.62
N LEU A 104 18.75 48.24 23.48
CA LEU A 104 19.98 48.68 24.15
C LEU A 104 19.75 49.18 25.58
N LYS A 105 18.66 49.92 25.82
CA LYS A 105 18.43 50.71 27.05
C LYS A 105 17.00 50.66 27.56
N GLY A 106 16.13 49.85 26.97
CA GLY A 106 14.72 49.76 27.36
C GLY A 106 14.53 49.23 28.78
N PRO A 107 13.41 49.57 29.45
CA PRO A 107 12.99 48.86 30.66
C PRO A 107 12.87 47.38 30.35
N LYS A 108 13.47 46.53 31.19
CA LYS A 108 13.51 45.09 30.96
C LYS A 108 12.09 44.50 30.88
N GLU A 109 11.19 45.02 31.70
CA GLU A 109 9.78 44.62 31.76
C GLU A 109 9.06 44.92 30.45
N GLN A 110 9.36 46.05 29.81
CA GLN A 110 8.81 46.39 28.51
C GLN A 110 9.38 45.48 27.42
N LEU A 111 10.70 45.24 27.42
CA LEU A 111 11.34 44.34 26.45
C LEU A 111 10.85 42.90 26.57
N ASP A 112 10.48 42.45 27.78
CA ASP A 112 10.01 41.10 28.05
C ASP A 112 8.54 40.86 27.63
N ARG A 113 7.76 41.91 27.32
CA ARG A 113 6.40 41.78 26.76
C ARG A 113 6.48 41.21 25.34
N THR A 114 5.57 40.28 25.03
CA THR A 114 5.61 39.49 23.79
C THR A 114 5.57 40.35 22.53
N GLU A 115 4.75 41.41 22.53
CA GLU A 115 4.61 42.40 21.45
C GLU A 115 5.94 43.09 21.09
N PHE A 116 6.84 43.29 22.06
CA PHE A 116 8.15 43.93 21.83
C PHE A 116 9.27 42.90 21.63
N CYS A 117 9.25 41.79 22.37
CA CYS A 117 10.36 40.83 22.35
C CYS A 117 10.46 40.09 21.01
N GLN A 118 9.34 39.77 20.34
CA GLN A 118 9.35 39.00 19.10
C GLN A 118 9.96 39.80 17.93
N PRO A 119 9.53 41.05 17.64
CA PRO A 119 10.22 41.90 16.67
C PRO A 119 11.69 42.12 17.02
N ALA A 120 12.01 42.31 18.30
CA ALA A 120 13.38 42.52 18.75
C ALA A 120 14.28 41.29 18.49
N VAL A 121 13.80 40.08 18.79
CA VAL A 121 14.52 38.83 18.51
C VAL A 121 14.69 38.60 17.01
N LEU A 122 13.66 38.87 16.18
CA LEU A 122 13.76 38.78 14.71
C LEU A 122 14.87 39.69 14.18
N VAL A 123 14.82 40.98 14.52
CA VAL A 123 15.74 41.99 13.97
C VAL A 123 17.16 41.75 14.49
N CYS A 124 17.35 41.44 15.78
CA CYS A 124 18.66 41.04 16.30
C CYS A 124 19.23 39.78 15.63
N SER A 125 18.37 38.82 15.29
CA SER A 125 18.78 37.58 14.61
C SER A 125 19.28 37.84 13.19
N LEU A 126 18.58 38.68 12.42
CA LEU A 126 18.98 39.04 11.06
C LEU A 126 20.19 39.98 11.06
N ALA A 127 20.27 40.92 12.00
CA ALA A 127 21.47 41.74 12.20
C ALA A 127 22.70 40.89 12.59
N ALA A 128 22.51 39.79 13.33
CA ALA A 128 23.58 38.84 13.62
C ALA A 128 24.02 38.03 12.39
N VAL A 129 23.14 37.81 11.40
CA VAL A 129 23.53 37.23 10.11
C VAL A 129 24.43 38.18 9.34
N GLU A 130 24.14 39.47 9.32
CA GLU A 130 25.00 40.46 8.63
C GLU A 130 26.39 40.51 9.27
N LYS A 131 26.47 40.49 10.60
CA LYS A 131 27.74 40.29 11.30
C LYS A 131 28.46 39.00 10.86
N LEU A 132 27.74 37.86 10.81
CA LEU A 132 28.33 36.58 10.40
C LEU A 132 28.81 36.61 8.95
N LYS A 133 28.09 37.30 8.07
CA LYS A 133 28.42 37.47 6.65
C LYS A 133 29.69 38.28 6.47
N GLU A 134 29.90 39.33 7.27
CA GLU A 134 31.15 40.10 7.26
C GLU A 134 32.32 39.34 7.91
N GLU A 135 32.11 38.70 9.06
CA GLU A 135 33.18 37.99 9.77
C GLU A 135 33.58 36.68 9.09
N ARG A 136 32.62 35.96 8.49
CA ARG A 136 32.78 34.62 7.91
C ARG A 136 31.83 34.40 6.71
N PRO A 137 32.08 35.03 5.54
CA PRO A 137 31.23 34.90 4.36
C PRO A 137 30.91 33.45 3.98
N SER A 138 31.91 32.56 4.05
CA SER A 138 31.77 31.13 3.73
C SER A 138 30.76 30.38 4.63
N ALA A 139 30.49 30.87 5.84
CA ALA A 139 29.47 30.30 6.71
C ALA A 139 28.04 30.57 6.19
N VAL A 140 27.83 31.65 5.44
CA VAL A 140 26.54 31.99 4.83
C VAL A 140 26.44 31.36 3.44
N GLU A 141 27.49 31.49 2.63
CA GLU A 141 27.54 30.97 1.25
C GLU A 141 27.39 29.44 1.18
N ASN A 142 28.00 28.72 2.13
CA ASN A 142 27.95 27.25 2.19
C ASN A 142 26.82 26.70 3.08
N CYS A 143 25.83 27.55 3.42
CA CYS A 143 24.73 27.13 4.26
C CYS A 143 23.80 26.17 3.50
N VAL A 144 23.71 24.93 4.01
CA VAL A 144 22.91 23.86 3.37
C VAL A 144 21.53 23.70 3.99
N ALA A 145 21.38 24.12 5.24
CA ALA A 145 20.13 24.08 5.98
C ALA A 145 20.09 25.16 7.08
N THR A 146 18.89 25.62 7.38
CA THR A 146 18.62 26.55 8.48
C THR A 146 17.35 26.13 9.23
N ALA A 147 17.29 26.49 10.50
CA ALA A 147 16.10 26.29 11.33
C ALA A 147 16.04 27.37 12.39
N GLY A 148 14.84 27.70 12.86
CA GLY A 148 14.70 28.63 13.97
C GLY A 148 13.64 28.17 14.95
N PHE A 149 13.82 28.53 16.21
CA PHE A 149 12.95 28.14 17.31
C PHE A 149 11.83 29.16 17.50
N SER A 150 10.57 28.74 17.43
CA SER A 150 9.39 29.63 17.54
C SER A 150 9.45 30.79 16.55
N VAL A 151 9.48 32.06 17.00
CA VAL A 151 9.61 33.23 16.13
C VAL A 151 10.88 33.19 15.26
N GLY A 152 11.94 32.50 15.72
CA GLY A 152 13.15 32.28 14.95
C GLY A 152 12.91 31.52 13.64
N GLU A 153 11.84 30.73 13.53
CA GLU A 153 11.47 30.07 12.27
C GLU A 153 11.16 31.10 11.16
N ILE A 154 10.61 32.26 11.53
CA ILE A 154 10.39 33.37 10.59
C ILE A 154 11.73 34.01 10.20
N SER A 155 12.68 34.15 11.14
CA SER A 155 14.06 34.58 10.82
C SER A 155 14.74 33.63 9.82
N ALA A 156 14.54 32.31 9.99
CA ALA A 156 15.06 31.28 9.09
C ALA A 156 14.46 31.39 7.68
N LEU A 157 13.17 31.70 7.58
CA LEU A 157 12.49 31.93 6.29
C LEU A 157 12.98 33.21 5.59
N VAL A 158 13.22 34.29 6.34
CA VAL A 158 13.81 35.53 5.79
C VAL A 158 15.23 35.25 5.28
N PHE A 159 16.05 34.58 6.08
CA PHE A 159 17.42 34.19 5.69
C PHE A 159 17.44 33.30 4.45
N ALA A 160 16.46 32.39 4.31
CA ALA A 160 16.32 31.52 3.16
C ALA A 160 15.60 32.19 1.96
N GLY A 161 15.34 33.50 2.00
CA GLY A 161 14.73 34.25 0.91
C GLY A 161 13.24 33.99 0.68
N ALA A 162 12.56 33.28 1.58
CA ALA A 162 11.13 32.98 1.48
C ALA A 162 10.22 34.13 1.95
N LEU A 163 10.76 35.06 2.75
CA LEU A 163 10.06 36.24 3.23
C LEU A 163 10.96 37.47 3.14
N GLN A 164 10.42 38.58 2.62
CA GLN A 164 11.12 39.85 2.62
C GLN A 164 11.16 40.47 4.03
N PHE A 165 12.22 41.21 4.34
CA PHE A 165 12.49 41.72 5.68
C PHE A 165 11.33 42.57 6.23
N GLU A 166 10.86 43.55 5.47
CA GLU A 166 9.83 44.50 5.91
C GLU A 166 8.51 43.77 6.17
N ARG A 167 8.19 42.78 5.33
CA ARG A 167 7.00 41.95 5.47
C ARG A 167 7.11 41.04 6.68
N ALA A 168 8.30 40.50 6.95
CA ALA A 168 8.55 39.68 8.13
C ALA A 168 8.42 40.50 9.42
N VAL A 169 8.93 41.73 9.48
CA VAL A 169 8.76 42.63 10.63
C VAL A 169 7.28 42.90 10.90
N ARG A 170 6.50 43.25 9.86
CA ARG A 170 5.04 43.45 9.98
C ARG A 170 4.31 42.19 10.44
N LEU A 171 4.66 41.04 9.83
CA LEU A 171 4.06 39.75 10.13
C LEU A 171 4.34 39.31 11.58
N VAL A 172 5.59 39.50 12.05
CA VAL A 172 5.98 39.22 13.43
C VAL A 172 5.32 40.18 14.40
N ASN A 173 5.17 41.47 14.06
CA ASN A 173 4.44 42.41 14.91
C ASN A 173 2.98 41.95 15.12
N VAL A 174 2.28 41.59 14.03
CA VAL A 174 0.90 41.07 14.12
C VAL A 174 0.84 39.76 14.91
N ARG A 175 1.81 38.85 14.72
CA ARG A 175 1.92 37.60 15.50
C ARG A 175 2.06 37.92 16.99
N ALA A 176 2.93 38.86 17.32
CA ALA A 176 3.29 39.20 18.68
C ALA A 176 2.11 39.86 19.42
N GLU A 177 1.44 40.83 18.80
CA GLU A 177 0.22 41.45 19.33
C GLU A 177 -0.91 40.42 19.52
N ALA A 178 -1.15 39.57 18.52
CA ALA A 178 -2.22 38.57 18.60
C ALA A 178 -1.96 37.53 19.72
N MET A 179 -0.70 37.11 19.89
CA MET A 179 -0.31 36.19 20.97
C MET A 179 -0.33 36.87 22.34
N GLN A 180 0.03 38.16 22.42
CA GLN A 180 -0.07 38.94 23.65
C GLN A 180 -1.53 39.11 24.09
N LEU A 181 -2.42 39.47 23.17
CA LEU A 181 -3.87 39.55 23.44
C LEU A 181 -4.45 38.19 23.87
N ALA A 182 -4.06 37.09 23.21
CA ALA A 182 -4.49 35.75 23.62
C ALA A 182 -4.04 35.41 25.06
N SER A 183 -2.85 35.85 25.47
CA SER A 183 -2.34 35.65 26.84
C SER A 183 -3.08 36.48 27.89
N GLU A 184 -3.62 37.64 27.51
CA GLU A 184 -4.41 38.50 28.40
C GLU A 184 -5.84 37.98 28.55
N VAL A 185 -6.42 37.40 27.49
CA VAL A 185 -7.75 36.77 27.51
C VAL A 185 -7.75 35.48 28.32
N SER A 186 -6.69 34.68 28.24
CA SER A 186 -6.57 33.42 28.98
C SER A 186 -5.23 33.36 29.71
N PRO A 187 -5.17 33.80 30.98
CA PRO A 187 -3.96 33.80 31.78
C PRO A 187 -3.35 32.40 31.88
N GLY A 188 -2.10 32.27 31.44
CA GLY A 188 -1.37 31.01 31.44
C GLY A 188 0.14 31.23 31.52
N GLY A 189 0.89 30.16 31.76
CA GLY A 189 2.35 30.22 31.87
C GLY A 189 3.06 29.10 31.13
N MET A 190 4.38 29.08 31.25
CA MET A 190 5.23 27.98 30.76
C MET A 190 6.23 27.55 31.83
N MET A 191 6.59 26.27 31.84
CA MET A 191 7.50 25.68 32.82
C MET A 191 8.43 24.67 32.15
N THR A 192 9.74 24.82 32.36
CA THR A 192 10.71 23.80 31.96
C THR A 192 10.70 22.65 32.96
N VAL A 193 10.64 21.43 32.46
CA VAL A 193 10.61 20.20 33.24
C VAL A 193 11.78 19.30 32.84
N TRP A 194 12.65 18.99 33.80
CA TRP A 194 13.67 17.97 33.68
C TRP A 194 13.19 16.67 34.30
N TYR A 195 13.32 15.58 33.56
CA TYR A 195 12.71 14.31 33.92
C TYR A 195 13.58 13.11 33.47
N GLY A 196 13.40 11.95 34.11
CA GLY A 196 14.10 10.70 33.79
C GLY A 196 13.22 9.71 33.02
N PRO A 197 13.77 8.55 32.62
CA PRO A 197 13.00 7.50 31.94
C PRO A 197 11.78 6.99 32.72
N ASP A 198 11.82 7.07 34.05
CA ASP A 198 10.76 6.62 34.97
C ASP A 198 9.73 7.72 35.30
N SER A 199 9.90 8.93 34.76
CA SER A 199 9.03 10.07 35.05
C SER A 199 7.72 10.06 34.26
N GLN A 200 6.63 10.49 34.89
CA GLN A 200 5.28 10.41 34.32
C GLN A 200 4.77 11.79 33.83
N LEU A 201 5.52 12.49 32.97
CA LEU A 201 5.19 13.87 32.57
C LEU A 201 3.83 14.02 31.88
N GLY A 202 3.47 13.09 30.99
CA GLY A 202 2.16 13.12 30.31
C GLY A 202 1.00 12.94 31.29
N TYR A 203 1.15 12.01 32.23
CA TYR A 203 0.18 11.80 33.31
C TYR A 203 0.10 12.99 34.27
N ALA A 204 1.24 13.63 34.58
CA ALA A 204 1.27 14.84 35.38
C ALA A 204 0.45 15.98 34.74
N CYS A 205 0.60 16.17 33.42
CA CYS A 205 -0.20 17.15 32.67
C CYS A 205 -1.69 16.81 32.67
N LEU A 206 -2.04 15.54 32.51
CA LEU A 206 -3.44 15.08 32.59
C LEU A 206 -4.05 15.36 33.98
N GLN A 207 -3.37 14.95 35.04
CA GLN A 207 -3.82 15.15 36.42
C GLN A 207 -3.92 16.63 36.78
N ALA A 208 -3.02 17.47 36.26
CA ALA A 208 -3.10 18.91 36.44
C ALA A 208 -4.38 19.50 35.82
N ARG A 209 -4.81 18.99 34.67
CA ARG A 209 -6.07 19.42 34.03
C ARG A 209 -7.30 18.95 34.81
N GLU A 210 -7.32 17.69 35.25
CA GLU A 210 -8.42 17.18 36.08
C GLU A 210 -8.55 17.96 37.39
N TRP A 211 -7.42 18.22 38.07
CA TRP A 211 -7.38 19.00 39.30
C TRP A 211 -7.91 20.43 39.14
N CYS A 212 -7.66 21.05 37.97
CA CYS A 212 -8.23 22.36 37.61
C CYS A 212 -9.72 22.28 37.30
N ARG A 213 -10.17 21.21 36.62
CA ARG A 213 -11.59 20.98 36.31
C ARG A 213 -12.43 20.84 37.57
N GLU A 214 -11.94 20.09 38.56
CA GLU A 214 -12.58 19.94 39.88
C GLU A 214 -12.73 21.27 40.64
N ARG A 215 -11.94 22.29 40.29
CA ARG A 215 -11.94 23.63 40.89
C ARG A 215 -12.68 24.68 40.05
N GLY A 216 -13.43 24.23 39.05
CA GLY A 216 -14.30 25.10 38.24
C GLY A 216 -13.58 25.89 37.15
N ILE A 217 -12.35 25.52 36.77
CA ILE A 217 -11.72 26.08 35.57
C ILE A 217 -12.34 25.38 34.35
N GLU A 218 -13.08 26.14 33.55
CA GLU A 218 -13.62 25.68 32.26
C GLU A 218 -12.46 25.49 31.26
N ASP A 219 -12.48 24.37 30.52
CA ASP A 219 -11.45 23.97 29.55
C ASP A 219 -9.98 24.06 30.03
N PRO A 220 -9.60 23.33 31.10
CA PRO A 220 -8.27 23.43 31.67
C PRO A 220 -7.21 22.86 30.73
N GLU A 221 -6.24 23.70 30.35
CA GLU A 221 -5.08 23.34 29.53
C GLU A 221 -3.82 23.11 30.39
N CYS A 222 -3.10 22.02 30.10
CA CYS A 222 -1.71 21.77 30.50
C CYS A 222 -1.13 20.71 29.56
N ALA A 223 -0.14 21.07 28.75
CA ALA A 223 0.45 20.19 27.74
C ALA A 223 1.92 20.54 27.47
N VAL A 224 2.64 19.63 26.82
CA VAL A 224 3.99 19.93 26.31
C VAL A 224 3.89 20.96 25.20
N ALA A 225 4.60 22.07 25.36
CA ALA A 225 4.72 23.15 24.38
C ALA A 225 6.01 23.06 23.58
N ASN A 226 7.14 22.66 24.21
CA ASN A 226 8.42 22.55 23.51
C ASN A 226 9.12 21.22 23.84
N TYR A 227 9.58 20.51 22.81
CA TYR A 227 10.44 19.33 22.90
C TYR A 227 11.89 19.78 22.69
N LEU A 228 12.69 19.88 23.76
CA LEU A 228 14.06 20.40 23.67
C LEU A 228 15.08 19.30 23.45
N TYR A 229 15.09 18.28 24.32
CA TYR A 229 15.96 17.10 24.26
C TYR A 229 15.39 15.96 25.15
N PRO A 230 15.85 14.70 25.06
CA PRO A 230 15.16 13.53 25.62
C PRO A 230 14.69 13.60 27.09
N HIS A 231 15.40 14.38 27.92
CA HIS A 231 15.14 14.53 29.36
C HIS A 231 14.73 15.95 29.77
N CYS A 232 14.30 16.79 28.82
CA CYS A 232 13.89 18.17 29.06
C CYS A 232 12.83 18.63 28.07
N LYS A 233 11.66 18.99 28.62
CA LYS A 233 10.52 19.54 27.86
C LYS A 233 10.06 20.82 28.53
N VAL A 234 9.40 21.69 27.78
CA VAL A 234 8.66 22.83 28.34
C VAL A 234 7.19 22.53 28.23
N ILE A 235 6.46 22.63 29.34
CA ILE A 235 5.01 22.54 29.38
C ILE A 235 4.40 23.94 29.42
N ALA A 236 3.19 24.07 28.92
CA ALA A 236 2.39 25.30 28.94
C ALA A 236 0.95 24.99 29.31
N GLY A 237 0.30 25.90 30.03
CA GLY A 237 -1.07 25.72 30.52
C GLY A 237 -1.50 26.82 31.48
N HIS A 238 -2.64 26.63 32.13
CA HIS A 238 -3.13 27.53 33.18
C HIS A 238 -2.15 27.57 34.36
N ILE A 239 -2.07 28.72 35.04
CA ILE A 239 -1.15 28.94 36.16
C ILE A 239 -1.40 27.93 37.29
N GLU A 240 -2.66 27.62 37.53
CA GLU A 240 -3.15 26.65 38.51
C GLU A 240 -2.65 25.23 38.20
N ALA A 241 -2.71 24.83 36.93
CA ALA A 241 -2.23 23.52 36.47
C ALA A 241 -0.70 23.39 36.63
N LEU A 242 0.02 24.47 36.32
CA LEU A 242 1.47 24.53 36.49
C LEU A 242 1.86 24.47 37.98
N LYS A 243 1.20 25.23 38.85
CA LYS A 243 1.40 25.17 40.31
C LYS A 243 1.11 23.79 40.89
N PHE A 244 0.10 23.10 40.37
CA PHE A 244 -0.19 21.73 40.76
C PHE A 244 1.00 20.80 40.45
N ILE A 245 1.58 20.90 39.26
CA ILE A 245 2.77 20.11 38.89
C ILE A 245 3.95 20.49 39.78
N GLU A 246 4.17 21.77 40.04
CA GLU A 246 5.25 22.28 40.91
C GLU A 246 5.12 21.81 42.37
N THR A 247 3.91 21.58 42.86
CA THR A 247 3.68 21.08 44.21
C THR A 247 3.79 19.54 44.30
N ASN A 248 3.68 18.84 43.17
CA ASN A 248 3.55 17.37 43.11
C ASN A 248 4.69 16.68 42.34
N LEU A 249 5.90 17.28 42.24
CA LEU A 249 7.02 16.69 41.50
C LEU A 249 7.32 15.24 41.90
N ALA A 250 7.39 14.99 43.21
CA ALA A 250 7.73 13.67 43.75
C ALA A 250 6.71 12.60 43.36
N LYS A 251 5.41 12.94 43.34
CA LYS A 251 4.32 12.06 42.91
C LYS A 251 4.49 11.59 41.47
N PHE A 252 4.95 12.50 40.60
CA PHE A 252 5.14 12.24 39.17
C PHE A 252 6.57 11.83 38.79
N LYS A 253 7.43 11.63 39.80
CA LYS A 253 8.86 11.31 39.64
C LYS A 253 9.60 12.32 38.74
N LEU A 254 9.20 13.58 38.75
CA LEU A 254 9.88 14.65 38.00
C LEU A 254 11.14 15.07 38.77
N LYS A 255 12.26 15.27 38.07
CA LYS A 255 13.55 15.58 38.72
C LYS A 255 13.62 17.03 39.19
N ARG A 256 13.21 17.96 38.32
CA ARG A 256 13.28 19.40 38.58
C ARG A 256 12.33 20.13 37.66
N VAL A 257 11.76 21.24 38.15
CA VAL A 257 11.02 22.18 37.32
C VAL A 257 11.55 23.61 37.48
N ARG A 258 11.28 24.47 36.50
CA ARG A 258 11.56 25.91 36.56
C ARG A 258 10.53 26.67 35.72
N THR A 259 9.78 27.56 36.34
CA THR A 259 8.87 28.47 35.65
C THR A 259 9.64 29.44 34.75
N LEU A 260 9.13 29.66 33.54
CA LEU A 260 9.72 30.58 32.57
C LEU A 260 9.12 31.98 32.72
N PRO A 261 9.94 33.04 32.65
CA PRO A 261 9.47 34.43 32.76
C PRO A 261 8.85 34.88 31.43
N VAL A 262 7.65 34.38 31.12
CA VAL A 262 6.92 34.67 29.87
C VAL A 262 5.49 35.11 30.19
N SER A 263 4.91 35.97 29.35
CA SER A 263 3.58 36.56 29.59
C SER A 263 2.39 35.62 29.34
N GLY A 264 2.61 34.43 28.76
CA GLY A 264 1.53 33.52 28.39
C GLY A 264 1.97 32.07 28.17
N ALA A 265 0.98 31.18 27.98
CA ALA A 265 1.15 29.76 27.68
C ALA A 265 1.35 29.52 26.17
N PHE A 266 2.50 29.93 25.63
CA PHE A 266 2.76 29.85 24.19
C PHE A 266 2.85 28.40 23.66
N HIS A 267 2.49 28.20 22.38
CA HIS A 267 2.50 26.89 21.72
C HIS A 267 1.55 25.85 22.35
N SER A 268 0.44 26.33 22.92
CA SER A 268 -0.64 25.53 23.53
C SER A 268 -2.01 25.89 22.96
N ASN A 269 -3.06 25.14 23.34
CA ASN A 269 -4.43 25.46 22.91
C ASN A 269 -4.88 26.87 23.31
N LEU A 270 -4.29 27.46 24.37
CA LEU A 270 -4.60 28.82 24.81
C LEU A 270 -4.23 29.90 23.78
N MET A 271 -3.40 29.57 22.79
CA MET A 271 -2.99 30.51 21.73
C MET A 271 -3.84 30.41 20.45
N LYS A 272 -4.85 29.53 20.40
CA LYS A 272 -5.77 29.43 19.24
C LYS A 272 -6.39 30.77 18.82
N PRO A 273 -6.81 31.68 19.73
CA PRO A 273 -7.38 32.97 19.36
C PRO A 273 -6.46 33.86 18.50
N ALA A 274 -5.14 33.67 18.58
CA ALA A 274 -4.17 34.44 17.80
C ALA A 274 -4.10 34.00 16.32
N VAL A 275 -4.55 32.78 15.99
CA VAL A 275 -4.38 32.16 14.66
C VAL A 275 -5.14 32.88 13.54
N PRO A 276 -6.42 33.27 13.68
CA PRO A 276 -7.15 33.93 12.61
C PRO A 276 -6.51 35.26 12.18
N VAL A 277 -6.06 36.05 13.17
CA VAL A 277 -5.39 37.34 12.95
C VAL A 277 -4.07 37.13 12.20
N PHE A 278 -3.25 36.17 12.66
CA PHE A 278 -2.00 35.84 12.01
C PHE A 278 -2.19 35.30 10.58
N MET A 279 -3.16 34.41 10.34
CA MET A 279 -3.46 33.91 8.98
C MET A 279 -3.83 35.03 8.02
N LYS A 280 -4.61 36.02 8.48
CA LYS A 280 -5.00 37.17 7.65
C LYS A 280 -3.78 38.01 7.25
N ALA A 281 -2.84 38.21 8.16
CA ALA A 281 -1.58 38.89 7.87
C ALA A 281 -0.66 38.06 6.96
N LEU A 282 -0.55 36.75 7.20
CA LEU A 282 0.28 35.84 6.41
C LEU A 282 -0.12 35.80 4.94
N ARG A 283 -1.42 35.83 4.64
CA ARG A 283 -1.93 35.90 3.25
C ARG A 283 -1.49 37.17 2.51
N LYS A 284 -1.25 38.27 3.24
CA LYS A 284 -0.78 39.54 2.67
C LYS A 284 0.75 39.61 2.57
N ALA A 285 1.46 38.70 3.23
CA ALA A 285 2.92 38.74 3.32
C ALA A 285 3.63 38.14 2.09
N ASN A 286 2.91 37.44 1.19
CA ASN A 286 3.43 36.79 -0.03
C ASN A 286 4.74 36.01 0.20
N ILE A 287 4.61 34.71 0.46
CA ILE A 287 5.71 33.80 0.80
C ILE A 287 6.26 33.17 -0.49
N ASP A 288 7.58 33.21 -0.65
CA ASP A 288 8.30 32.57 -1.75
C ASP A 288 8.87 31.20 -1.34
N ASP A 289 9.32 30.42 -2.31
CA ASP A 289 10.00 29.15 -2.04
C ASP A 289 11.41 29.41 -1.46
N PRO A 290 11.80 28.74 -0.35
CA PRO A 290 13.09 29.00 0.28
C PRO A 290 14.25 28.47 -0.55
N VAL A 291 15.29 29.29 -0.74
CA VAL A 291 16.51 28.93 -1.49
C VAL A 291 17.45 28.01 -0.71
N ILE A 292 17.36 28.02 0.63
CA ILE A 292 18.06 27.14 1.57
C ILE A 292 17.02 26.25 2.25
N SER A 293 17.38 25.02 2.61
CA SER A 293 16.46 24.13 3.32
C SER A 293 16.07 24.72 4.68
N VAL A 294 14.79 25.05 4.89
CA VAL A 294 14.26 25.51 6.18
C VAL A 294 13.46 24.37 6.83
N HIS A 295 13.65 24.12 8.13
CA HIS A 295 12.92 23.08 8.86
C HIS A 295 11.77 23.63 9.71
N SER A 296 10.61 22.96 9.61
CA SER A 296 9.36 23.28 10.30
C SER A 296 9.40 22.88 11.77
N ASN A 297 8.95 23.77 12.65
CA ASN A 297 8.84 23.45 14.08
C ASN A 297 7.72 22.45 14.41
N LEU A 298 6.78 22.18 13.51
CA LEU A 298 5.63 21.31 13.79
C LEU A 298 5.93 19.83 13.64
N ASP A 299 6.76 19.47 12.66
CA ASP A 299 7.07 18.08 12.32
C ASP A 299 8.58 17.81 12.21
N GLY A 300 9.43 18.83 12.37
CA GLY A 300 10.89 18.75 12.25
C GLY A 300 11.39 18.59 10.81
N LYS A 301 10.50 18.56 9.82
CA LYS A 301 10.82 18.28 8.42
C LYS A 301 11.09 19.55 7.64
N ARG A 302 11.81 19.41 6.51
CA ARG A 302 12.07 20.51 5.58
C ARG A 302 10.78 21.02 4.93
N TYR A 303 10.65 22.34 4.77
CA TYR A 303 9.63 22.95 3.93
C TYR A 303 9.78 22.54 2.45
N ARG A 304 8.66 22.19 1.83
CA ARG A 304 8.60 21.69 0.45
C ARG A 304 8.47 22.83 -0.56
N ASN A 305 7.68 23.83 -0.21
CA ASN A 305 7.35 25.02 -0.98
C ASN A 305 6.65 26.05 -0.07
N SER A 306 6.41 27.24 -0.60
CA SER A 306 5.64 28.35 -0.03
C SER A 306 4.26 27.94 0.50
N ASP A 307 3.52 27.11 -0.22
CA ASP A 307 2.22 26.57 0.25
C ASP A 307 2.34 25.70 1.51
N HIS A 308 3.43 24.94 1.63
CA HIS A 308 3.71 24.18 2.84
C HIS A 308 3.98 25.13 4.02
N ILE A 309 4.71 26.22 3.80
CA ILE A 309 4.99 27.25 4.80
C ILE A 309 3.70 27.94 5.25
N ALA A 310 2.87 28.37 4.30
CA ALA A 310 1.61 29.07 4.55
C ALA A 310 0.61 28.26 5.40
N ARG A 311 0.65 26.92 5.29
CA ARG A 311 -0.21 26.02 6.10
C ARG A 311 0.35 25.72 7.49
N GLN A 312 1.68 25.65 7.64
CA GLN A 312 2.31 25.22 8.88
C GLN A 312 2.52 26.39 9.86
N LEU A 313 2.96 27.57 9.40
CA LEU A 313 3.24 28.70 10.29
C LEU A 313 2.05 29.12 11.19
N PRO A 314 0.78 29.15 10.72
CA PRO A 314 -0.34 29.47 11.60
C PRO A 314 -0.59 28.42 12.68
N ARG A 315 -0.35 27.14 12.38
CA ARG A 315 -0.49 26.04 13.32
C ARG A 315 0.62 26.08 14.38
N GLN A 316 1.81 26.55 14.02
CA GLN A 316 2.97 26.71 14.91
C GLN A 316 2.64 27.52 16.17
N ILE A 317 1.69 28.47 16.09
CA ILE A 317 1.31 29.35 17.21
C ILE A 317 0.72 28.58 18.41
N TRP A 318 -0.05 27.51 18.16
CA TRP A 318 -0.83 26.81 19.19
C TRP A 318 -0.50 25.32 19.31
N LYS A 319 0.42 24.82 18.47
CA LYS A 319 0.92 23.44 18.50
C LYS A 319 2.36 23.43 19.03
N PRO A 320 2.81 22.29 19.61
CA PRO A 320 4.12 22.22 20.21
C PRO A 320 5.26 22.34 19.19
N ILE A 321 6.37 22.93 19.65
CA ILE A 321 7.62 23.07 18.93
C ILE A 321 8.46 21.80 19.10
N LYS A 322 8.66 21.07 18.00
CA LYS A 322 9.43 19.82 17.90
C LYS A 322 10.92 20.09 17.63
N TRP A 323 11.58 20.78 18.54
CA TRP A 323 12.96 21.23 18.34
C TRP A 323 13.97 20.08 18.36
N GLU A 324 13.83 19.13 19.29
CA GLU A 324 14.61 17.89 19.34
C GLU A 324 14.58 17.15 18.00
N GLN A 325 13.37 16.94 17.46
CA GLN A 325 13.15 16.26 16.18
C GLN A 325 13.74 17.06 15.01
N THR A 326 13.65 18.39 15.06
CA THR A 326 14.28 19.28 14.07
C THR A 326 15.80 19.08 14.05
N LEU A 327 16.43 19.02 15.22
CA LEU A 327 17.87 18.78 15.34
C LEU A 327 18.25 17.35 14.88
N HIS A 328 17.46 16.33 15.21
CA HIS A 328 17.68 14.99 14.66
C HIS A 328 17.59 15.00 13.12
N ALA A 329 16.56 15.61 12.53
CA ALA A 329 16.40 15.67 11.09
C ALA A 329 17.55 16.39 10.37
N ILE A 330 18.15 17.42 11.00
CA ILE A 330 19.27 18.18 10.45
C ILE A 330 20.61 17.42 10.60
N TYR A 331 20.82 16.75 11.73
CA TYR A 331 22.12 16.15 12.09
C TYR A 331 22.15 14.61 12.01
N GLU A 332 21.11 13.93 11.54
CA GLU A 332 21.13 12.47 11.36
C GLU A 332 22.16 12.07 10.28
N ARG A 333 23.11 11.19 10.64
CA ARG A 333 24.22 10.74 9.79
C ARG A 333 24.63 9.30 10.10
N SER A 334 25.20 8.61 9.11
CA SER A 334 25.75 7.26 9.28
C SER A 334 27.00 7.26 10.17
N VAL A 335 27.28 6.13 10.83
CA VAL A 335 28.47 5.97 11.69
C VAL A 335 29.74 6.26 10.89
N GLY A 336 30.54 7.24 11.36
CA GLY A 336 31.80 7.66 10.72
C GLY A 336 31.71 8.90 9.84
N GLU A 337 30.50 9.37 9.47
CA GLU A 337 30.34 10.63 8.73
C GLU A 337 30.55 11.85 9.66
N ARG A 338 31.15 12.92 9.12
CA ARG A 338 31.43 14.18 9.83
C ARG A 338 30.22 15.13 9.75
N PHE A 339 30.19 16.14 10.62
CA PHE A 339 29.08 17.10 10.73
C PHE A 339 29.40 18.47 10.09
N PRO A 340 28.38 19.20 9.60
CA PRO A 340 28.51 20.61 9.21
C PRO A 340 28.80 21.55 10.38
N LYS A 341 29.41 22.70 10.09
CA LYS A 341 29.64 23.74 11.10
C LYS A 341 28.34 24.45 11.45
N THR A 342 28.02 24.57 12.75
CA THR A 342 26.77 25.23 13.18
C THR A 342 27.01 26.60 13.77
N PHE A 343 26.22 27.56 13.31
CA PHE A 343 26.20 28.94 13.80
C PHE A 343 24.82 29.24 14.40
N GLU A 344 24.80 29.93 15.54
CA GLU A 344 23.58 30.46 16.15
C GLU A 344 23.60 31.97 15.92
N CYS A 345 22.60 32.50 15.23
CA CYS A 345 22.50 33.92 14.87
C CYS A 345 21.31 34.55 15.60
N GLY A 346 21.60 35.34 16.63
CA GLY A 346 20.61 36.07 17.41
C GLY A 346 21.06 36.31 18.84
N PRO A 347 20.18 36.88 19.69
CA PRO A 347 20.52 37.14 21.08
C PRO A 347 20.66 35.82 21.87
N GLY A 348 21.67 35.74 22.74
CA GLY A 348 21.94 34.55 23.57
C GLY A 348 22.75 33.44 22.89
N GLN A 349 22.89 32.30 23.56
CA GLN A 349 23.59 31.09 23.07
C GLN A 349 22.86 29.79 23.48
N SER A 350 21.54 29.84 23.57
CA SER A 350 20.73 28.77 24.17
C SER A 350 20.58 27.55 23.25
N LEU A 351 20.52 27.75 21.93
CA LEU A 351 20.28 26.66 20.99
C LEU A 351 21.51 25.75 20.84
N LYS A 352 22.72 26.30 20.91
CA LYS A 352 23.96 25.50 20.98
C LYS A 352 24.00 24.60 22.21
N SER A 353 23.56 25.08 23.37
CA SER A 353 23.48 24.24 24.58
C SER A 353 22.49 23.09 24.40
N VAL A 354 21.34 23.34 23.73
CA VAL A 354 20.38 22.28 23.40
C VAL A 354 20.94 21.28 22.39
N LEU A 355 21.64 21.76 21.34
CA LEU A 355 22.32 20.90 20.36
C LEU A 355 23.30 19.94 21.05
N LYS A 356 24.05 20.40 22.06
CA LYS A 356 24.95 19.53 22.84
C LYS A 356 24.21 18.36 23.49
N MET A 357 23.01 18.60 23.99
CA MET A 357 22.19 17.60 24.67
C MET A 357 21.54 16.62 23.70
N VAL A 358 21.25 17.03 22.46
CA VAL A 358 20.66 16.18 21.41
C VAL A 358 21.74 15.41 20.64
N ASN A 359 22.84 16.07 20.28
CA ASN A 359 23.93 15.52 19.50
C ASN A 359 25.27 16.18 19.88
N ALA A 360 25.93 15.61 20.90
CA ALA A 360 27.21 16.11 21.40
C ALA A 360 28.30 16.17 20.31
N LYS A 361 28.31 15.22 19.37
CA LYS A 361 29.31 15.18 18.28
C LYS A 361 29.12 16.32 17.28
N ALA A 362 27.87 16.63 16.93
CA ALA A 362 27.55 17.80 16.12
C ALA A 362 27.93 19.08 16.85
N TRP A 363 27.67 19.17 18.16
CA TRP A 363 28.10 20.31 18.97
C TRP A 363 29.62 20.47 19.03
N ASP A 364 30.39 19.39 19.23
CA ASP A 364 31.86 19.42 19.29
C ASP A 364 32.46 20.00 17.99
N SER A 365 31.83 19.70 16.85
CA SER A 365 32.24 20.27 15.55
C SER A 365 32.04 21.79 15.44
N CYS A 366 31.28 22.39 16.36
CA CYS A 366 31.02 23.83 16.44
C CYS A 366 32.02 24.58 17.33
N THR A 367 32.78 23.89 18.17
CA THR A 367 33.65 24.47 19.22
C THR A 367 35.14 24.26 18.98
N ILE A 368 35.60 24.24 17.71
CA ILE A 368 37.04 24.22 17.43
C ILE A 368 37.65 25.57 17.83
N LYS A 369 38.20 25.62 19.06
CA LYS A 369 39.30 26.51 19.43
C LYS A 369 40.61 25.80 19.05
N ASP A 370 41.41 26.46 18.21
CA ASP A 370 42.85 26.27 18.07
C ASP A 370 43.38 24.82 18.07
N GLY A 371 43.21 24.14 16.93
CA GLY A 371 44.32 23.44 16.28
C GLY A 371 45.15 22.39 17.06
N ARG A 372 44.59 21.61 17.99
CA ARG A 372 45.25 20.37 18.46
C ARG A 372 44.27 19.19 18.61
N PRO A 373 44.58 17.98 18.09
CA PRO A 373 43.74 16.81 18.28
C PRO A 373 43.91 16.27 19.70
N LEU A 374 42.80 16.09 20.42
CA LEU A 374 42.76 15.29 21.65
C LEU A 374 42.92 13.80 21.29
N SER A 375 43.88 13.18 21.96
CA SER A 375 44.30 11.79 21.80
C SER A 375 43.17 10.79 22.01
N THR A 376 43.13 9.78 21.13
CA THR A 376 42.27 8.60 21.21
C THR A 376 42.61 7.76 22.44
N SER A 377 41.72 7.71 23.43
CA SER A 377 41.71 6.65 24.44
C SER A 377 40.69 5.58 24.05
N SER A 378 41.23 4.39 23.80
CA SER A 378 40.61 3.05 23.75
C SER A 378 39.14 2.93 24.17
N ALA A 379 38.33 2.43 23.24
CA ALA A 379 37.00 1.87 23.53
C ALA A 379 37.14 0.60 24.41
N PRO A 380 36.32 0.41 25.46
CA PRO A 380 36.26 -0.87 26.15
C PRO A 380 35.43 -1.85 25.31
N ALA A 381 36.02 -3.03 25.09
CA ALA A 381 35.29 -4.22 24.66
C ALA A 381 34.37 -4.68 25.80
N PHE A 382 33.08 -4.80 25.53
CA PHE A 382 32.14 -5.53 26.39
C PHE A 382 31.24 -6.40 25.50
N LEU A 383 31.77 -7.56 25.14
CA LEU A 383 31.03 -8.72 24.65
C LEU A 383 31.72 -9.97 25.22
N SER A 384 31.43 -10.29 26.49
CA SER A 384 31.47 -11.66 27.00
C SER A 384 30.85 -11.70 28.39
N SER A 385 29.74 -12.41 28.50
CA SER A 385 29.33 -13.22 29.67
C SER A 385 27.83 -13.45 29.59
N LEU A 386 27.47 -14.59 29.03
CA LEU A 386 26.31 -15.39 29.41
C LEU A 386 26.62 -16.80 28.92
N GLU A 387 27.50 -17.48 29.64
CA GLU A 387 27.56 -18.94 29.63
C GLU A 387 26.28 -19.43 30.32
N THR A 388 25.39 -20.04 29.55
CA THR A 388 24.42 -20.98 30.07
C THR A 388 24.65 -22.30 29.36
N SER A 389 24.97 -23.32 30.15
CA SER A 389 25.23 -24.68 29.71
C SER A 389 24.04 -25.24 28.93
N SER A 390 24.26 -25.60 27.68
CA SER A 390 23.45 -26.58 26.97
C SER A 390 24.39 -27.47 26.17
N THR A 391 24.41 -28.75 26.53
CA THR A 391 25.01 -29.84 25.78
C THR A 391 24.57 -29.77 24.32
N LEU A 392 25.47 -29.34 23.44
CA LEU A 392 25.25 -29.40 21.99
C LEU A 392 25.54 -30.83 21.54
N ASP A 393 24.50 -31.52 21.07
CA ASP A 393 24.64 -32.79 20.37
C ASP A 393 25.55 -32.62 19.15
N ASN A 394 26.64 -33.38 19.16
CA ASN A 394 27.74 -33.34 18.21
C ASN A 394 27.40 -34.13 16.93
N GLU A 395 26.15 -34.03 16.43
CA GLU A 395 25.68 -34.76 15.26
C GLU A 395 26.13 -34.05 13.98
N SER A 396 26.87 -34.74 13.12
CA SER A 396 27.31 -34.21 11.83
C SER A 396 26.13 -34.03 10.86
N LEU A 397 26.26 -33.09 9.92
CA LEU A 397 25.27 -32.94 8.85
C LEU A 397 25.28 -34.18 7.94
N PRO A 398 24.14 -34.62 7.39
CA PRO A 398 24.14 -35.58 6.31
C PRO A 398 24.82 -35.06 5.07
N GLU A 399 25.55 -35.93 4.38
CA GLU A 399 26.07 -35.64 3.04
C GLU A 399 24.92 -35.45 2.03
N LYS A 400 23.82 -36.21 2.18
CA LYS A 400 22.69 -36.20 1.25
C LYS A 400 21.33 -36.37 1.93
N THR A 401 20.34 -35.66 1.41
CA THR A 401 18.93 -35.77 1.81
C THR A 401 17.99 -35.50 0.62
N LYS A 402 16.69 -35.77 0.74
CA LYS A 402 15.75 -35.39 -0.35
C LYS A 402 15.37 -33.92 -0.25
N VAL A 403 14.98 -33.46 0.95
CA VAL A 403 14.44 -32.11 1.18
C VAL A 403 15.25 -31.38 2.24
N VAL A 404 15.59 -30.13 1.97
CA VAL A 404 16.10 -29.18 2.97
C VAL A 404 15.09 -28.05 3.17
N ILE A 405 14.68 -27.81 4.40
CA ILE A 405 13.82 -26.70 4.81
C ILE A 405 14.67 -25.65 5.52
N CYS A 406 14.62 -24.40 5.05
CA CYS A 406 15.32 -23.27 5.64
C CYS A 406 14.34 -22.40 6.45
N GLY A 407 14.52 -22.39 7.78
CA GLY A 407 13.70 -21.65 8.74
C GLY A 407 12.88 -22.57 9.64
N GLY A 408 13.20 -22.60 10.94
CA GLY A 408 12.54 -23.37 11.99
C GLY A 408 11.41 -22.63 12.70
N GLY A 409 10.76 -21.67 12.02
CA GLY A 409 9.50 -21.09 12.49
C GLY A 409 8.31 -22.03 12.25
N VAL A 410 7.12 -21.65 12.71
CA VAL A 410 5.90 -22.49 12.65
C VAL A 410 5.56 -22.99 11.24
N VAL A 411 5.82 -22.20 10.20
CA VAL A 411 5.60 -22.61 8.80
C VAL A 411 6.58 -23.71 8.38
N GLY A 412 7.88 -23.57 8.68
CA GLY A 412 8.88 -24.58 8.36
C GLY A 412 8.67 -25.88 9.15
N ALA A 413 8.32 -25.77 10.44
CA ALA A 413 7.91 -26.91 11.25
C ALA A 413 6.67 -27.61 10.67
N SER A 414 5.69 -26.84 10.18
CA SER A 414 4.48 -27.39 9.56
C SER A 414 4.76 -28.07 8.22
N VAL A 415 5.63 -27.52 7.37
CA VAL A 415 6.07 -28.22 6.14
C VAL A 415 6.73 -29.55 6.48
N ALA A 416 7.65 -29.55 7.46
CA ALA A 416 8.30 -30.78 7.91
C ALA A 416 7.28 -31.81 8.41
N TYR A 417 6.30 -31.38 9.21
CA TYR A 417 5.22 -32.23 9.73
C TYR A 417 4.42 -32.89 8.62
N HIS A 418 4.00 -32.14 7.61
CA HIS A 418 3.23 -32.74 6.53
C HIS A 418 4.08 -33.63 5.62
N LEU A 419 5.39 -33.36 5.47
CA LEU A 419 6.30 -34.29 4.82
C LEU A 419 6.45 -35.60 5.60
N THR A 420 6.40 -35.58 6.94
CA THR A 420 6.42 -36.82 7.74
C THR A 420 5.14 -37.63 7.58
N GLN A 421 3.98 -36.97 7.52
CA GLN A 421 2.69 -37.63 7.23
C GLN A 421 2.67 -38.30 5.85
N LEU A 422 3.45 -37.78 4.90
CA LEU A 422 3.63 -38.37 3.57
C LEU A 422 4.80 -39.39 3.50
N GLY A 423 5.41 -39.75 4.64
CA GLY A 423 6.47 -40.75 4.75
C GLY A 423 7.88 -40.25 4.41
N TRP A 424 8.10 -38.93 4.31
CA TRP A 424 9.38 -38.33 3.92
C TRP A 424 10.21 -37.80 5.10
N GLY A 425 9.78 -38.05 6.34
CA GLY A 425 10.47 -37.59 7.56
C GLY A 425 11.97 -37.92 7.59
N PRO A 426 12.37 -39.20 7.46
CA PRO A 426 13.78 -39.62 7.42
C PRO A 426 14.63 -39.02 6.29
N HIS A 427 13.98 -38.43 5.27
CA HIS A 427 14.62 -37.82 4.11
C HIS A 427 14.50 -36.29 4.10
N THR A 428 14.21 -35.69 5.26
CA THR A 428 14.02 -34.26 5.42
C THR A 428 14.98 -33.72 6.47
N VAL A 429 15.59 -32.58 6.15
CA VAL A 429 16.43 -31.81 7.06
C VAL A 429 15.81 -30.42 7.25
N LEU A 430 15.69 -29.97 8.49
CA LEU A 430 15.28 -28.61 8.84
C LEU A 430 16.48 -27.85 9.41
N LEU A 431 16.75 -26.66 8.89
CA LEU A 431 17.84 -25.79 9.30
C LEU A 431 17.31 -24.47 9.86
N ASP A 432 17.80 -24.03 11.01
CA ASP A 432 17.57 -22.68 11.53
C ASP A 432 18.88 -21.99 11.91
N GLN A 433 19.03 -20.73 11.52
CA GLN A 433 20.23 -19.92 11.82
C GLN A 433 20.40 -19.61 13.31
N GLY A 434 19.33 -19.71 14.11
CA GLY A 434 19.32 -19.54 15.56
C GLY A 434 18.63 -20.74 16.22
N ARG A 435 17.50 -20.51 16.87
CA ARG A 435 16.67 -21.57 17.48
C ARG A 435 15.32 -21.66 16.79
N CYS A 436 14.77 -22.87 16.69
CA CYS A 436 13.41 -23.09 16.22
C CYS A 436 12.42 -22.30 17.08
N GLY A 437 11.42 -21.69 16.44
CA GLY A 437 10.49 -20.77 17.10
C GLY A 437 11.05 -19.36 17.40
N GLY A 438 12.37 -19.15 17.40
CA GLY A 438 13.03 -17.88 17.77
C GLY A 438 12.98 -16.75 16.71
N GLY A 439 12.29 -16.98 15.59
CA GLY A 439 12.05 -16.01 14.51
C GLY A 439 10.92 -15.03 14.82
N THR A 440 9.97 -14.82 13.89
CA THR A 440 8.75 -14.05 14.21
C THR A 440 7.72 -14.85 14.98
N THR A 441 7.79 -16.18 14.88
CA THR A 441 6.78 -17.09 15.43
C THR A 441 6.48 -16.80 16.90
N TRP A 442 7.47 -16.65 17.77
CA TRP A 442 7.24 -16.49 19.21
C TRP A 442 6.43 -15.24 19.62
N HIS A 443 6.39 -14.16 18.81
CA HIS A 443 5.69 -12.89 19.15
C HIS A 443 4.41 -12.64 18.35
N LEU A 444 3.92 -13.63 17.62
CA LEU A 444 2.65 -13.49 16.92
C LEU A 444 1.51 -13.39 17.95
N SER A 445 0.50 -12.58 17.68
CA SER A 445 -0.66 -12.37 18.57
C SER A 445 -1.46 -13.61 18.96
N GLY A 446 -1.20 -14.77 18.34
CA GLY A 446 -1.94 -15.99 18.65
C GLY A 446 -3.36 -16.01 18.09
N LEU A 447 -3.81 -15.00 17.33
CA LEU A 447 -5.18 -14.92 16.82
C LEU A 447 -5.41 -15.91 15.67
N LEU A 448 -6.44 -16.76 15.81
CA LEU A 448 -6.87 -17.71 14.79
C LEU A 448 -8.30 -17.44 14.36
N GLY A 449 -8.43 -16.77 13.21
CA GLY A 449 -9.72 -16.52 12.56
C GLY A 449 -9.88 -17.29 11.26
N ALA A 450 -11.06 -17.85 10.99
CA ALA A 450 -11.35 -18.58 9.76
C ALA A 450 -11.47 -17.66 8.53
N PHE A 451 -12.09 -16.48 8.69
CA PHE A 451 -12.30 -15.54 7.59
C PHE A 451 -10.98 -15.00 7.02
N LYS A 452 -10.85 -15.03 5.69
CA LYS A 452 -9.71 -14.53 4.91
C LYS A 452 -10.21 -13.93 3.58
N PRO A 453 -9.37 -13.13 2.87
CA PRO A 453 -9.79 -12.44 1.65
C PRO A 453 -10.24 -13.33 0.48
N SER A 454 -9.80 -14.60 0.43
CA SER A 454 -10.23 -15.55 -0.60
C SER A 454 -10.50 -16.94 -0.03
N LEU A 455 -11.33 -17.71 -0.75
CA LEU A 455 -11.74 -19.06 -0.33
C LEU A 455 -10.55 -19.99 -0.10
N SER A 456 -9.49 -19.89 -0.90
CA SER A 456 -8.28 -20.68 -0.71
C SER A 456 -7.61 -20.38 0.61
N GLN A 457 -7.49 -19.09 0.98
CA GLN A 457 -6.93 -18.70 2.27
C GLN A 457 -7.83 -19.14 3.44
N VAL A 458 -9.16 -19.09 3.26
CA VAL A 458 -10.13 -19.55 4.26
C VAL A 458 -9.96 -21.05 4.51
N LYS A 459 -9.92 -21.88 3.45
CA LYS A 459 -9.74 -23.34 3.59
C LYS A 459 -8.42 -23.70 4.26
N LEU A 460 -7.33 -23.02 3.88
CA LEU A 460 -6.03 -23.22 4.51
C LEU A 460 -6.06 -22.81 5.99
N ALA A 461 -6.79 -21.76 6.35
CA ALA A 461 -6.94 -21.32 7.74
C ALA A 461 -7.79 -22.28 8.58
N GLN A 462 -8.93 -22.73 8.04
CA GLN A 462 -9.77 -23.76 8.66
C GLN A 462 -8.99 -25.05 8.93
N TYR A 463 -8.18 -25.48 7.97
CA TYR A 463 -7.30 -26.64 8.16
C TYR A 463 -6.29 -26.42 9.29
N SER A 464 -5.64 -25.25 9.38
CA SER A 464 -4.72 -24.96 10.48
C SER A 464 -5.42 -25.02 11.84
N ILE A 465 -6.60 -24.40 11.96
CA ILE A 465 -7.39 -24.42 13.20
C ILE A 465 -7.73 -25.86 13.59
N GLN A 466 -8.20 -26.66 12.64
CA GLN A 466 -8.54 -28.06 12.89
C GLN A 466 -7.31 -28.87 13.31
N LEU A 467 -6.18 -28.70 12.63
CA LEU A 467 -4.92 -29.36 12.99
C LEU A 467 -4.52 -29.07 14.44
N TYR A 468 -4.62 -27.82 14.90
CA TYR A 468 -4.25 -27.47 16.27
C TYR A 468 -5.22 -28.07 17.30
N LYS A 469 -6.52 -28.11 16.99
CA LYS A 469 -7.51 -28.81 17.82
C LYS A 469 -7.21 -30.31 17.92
N ASP A 470 -6.87 -30.94 16.80
CA ASP A 470 -6.56 -32.36 16.75
C ASP A 470 -5.27 -32.69 17.52
N MET A 471 -4.24 -31.82 17.42
CA MET A 471 -3.01 -31.94 18.20
C MET A 471 -3.27 -31.81 19.71
N GLU A 472 -4.09 -30.84 20.12
CA GLU A 472 -4.50 -30.68 21.52
C GLU A 472 -5.26 -31.93 22.02
N ALA A 473 -6.16 -32.48 21.20
CA ALA A 473 -6.90 -33.70 21.52
C ALA A 473 -5.98 -34.95 21.64
N GLN A 474 -4.83 -34.94 20.95
CA GLN A 474 -3.79 -35.96 21.06
C GLN A 474 -2.86 -35.76 22.28
N GLY A 475 -3.07 -34.71 23.07
CA GLY A 475 -2.29 -34.40 24.27
C GLY A 475 -1.05 -33.53 24.01
N LEU A 476 -0.90 -32.95 22.82
CA LEU A 476 0.14 -31.97 22.52
C LEU A 476 -0.34 -30.58 22.94
N ASP A 477 0.40 -29.90 23.81
CA ASP A 477 0.06 -28.54 24.25
C ASP A 477 0.27 -27.54 23.11
N THR A 478 -0.83 -27.09 22.49
CA THR A 478 -0.86 -26.03 21.48
C THR A 478 -1.27 -24.69 22.05
N GLY A 479 -1.76 -24.68 23.30
CA GLY A 479 -2.36 -23.51 23.93
C GLY A 479 -3.68 -23.07 23.29
N TRP A 480 -4.35 -23.94 22.52
CA TRP A 480 -5.61 -23.62 21.85
C TRP A 480 -6.72 -23.29 22.86
N LYS A 481 -7.38 -22.15 22.65
CA LYS A 481 -8.56 -21.71 23.39
C LYS A 481 -9.61 -21.21 22.39
N GLN A 482 -10.76 -21.90 22.34
CA GLN A 482 -11.87 -21.51 21.48
C GLN A 482 -12.71 -20.43 22.15
N CYS A 483 -12.25 -19.18 22.10
CA CYS A 483 -12.94 -18.02 22.68
C CYS A 483 -13.80 -17.24 21.69
N GLY A 484 -13.82 -17.63 20.41
CA GLY A 484 -14.49 -16.91 19.32
C GLY A 484 -13.83 -15.56 18.96
N SER A 485 -14.36 -14.92 17.91
CA SER A 485 -13.96 -13.58 17.45
C SER A 485 -15.16 -12.65 17.37
N LEU A 486 -15.07 -11.48 18.02
CA LEU A 486 -16.05 -10.40 17.89
C LEU A 486 -15.47 -9.24 17.06
N CYS A 487 -15.97 -9.07 15.85
CA CYS A 487 -15.62 -7.96 14.97
C CYS A 487 -16.66 -6.84 15.12
N VAL A 488 -16.24 -5.59 15.35
CA VAL A 488 -17.16 -4.46 15.63
C VAL A 488 -17.20 -3.41 14.50
N ALA A 489 -18.38 -2.87 14.21
CA ALA A 489 -18.61 -1.89 13.16
C ALA A 489 -19.04 -0.53 13.74
N ARG A 490 -18.18 0.48 13.59
CA ARG A 490 -18.50 1.88 13.93
C ARG A 490 -19.22 2.63 12.82
N THR A 491 -19.11 2.14 11.58
CA THR A 491 -19.69 2.79 10.39
C THR A 491 -20.63 1.83 9.68
N LYS A 492 -21.59 2.40 8.94
CA LYS A 492 -22.52 1.63 8.10
C LYS A 492 -21.79 0.79 7.07
N ASP A 493 -20.76 1.34 6.43
CA ASP A 493 -19.98 0.63 5.43
C ASP A 493 -19.25 -0.58 6.01
N ARG A 494 -18.72 -0.49 7.23
CA ARG A 494 -18.13 -1.65 7.92
C ARG A 494 -19.19 -2.71 8.23
N LEU A 495 -20.39 -2.28 8.64
CA LEU A 495 -21.50 -3.20 8.86
C LEU A 495 -21.94 -3.87 7.55
N THR A 496 -21.92 -3.17 6.42
CA THR A 496 -22.15 -3.76 5.08
C THR A 496 -21.13 -4.85 4.77
N VAL A 497 -19.85 -4.64 5.10
CA VAL A 497 -18.83 -5.71 4.96
C VAL A 497 -19.18 -6.93 5.81
N PHE A 498 -19.61 -6.75 7.05
CA PHE A 498 -20.02 -7.87 7.91
C PHE A 498 -21.26 -8.60 7.40
N LYS A 499 -22.23 -7.86 6.86
CA LYS A 499 -23.40 -8.47 6.19
C LYS A 499 -22.98 -9.33 5.00
N ARG A 500 -22.02 -8.86 4.19
CA ARG A 500 -21.45 -9.65 3.08
C ARG A 500 -20.71 -10.89 3.59
N MET A 501 -19.92 -10.75 4.66
CA MET A 501 -19.24 -11.88 5.30
C MET A 501 -20.25 -12.92 5.82
N LYS A 502 -21.33 -12.50 6.48
CA LYS A 502 -22.40 -13.41 6.94
C LYS A 502 -23.08 -14.12 5.78
N ALA A 503 -23.42 -13.42 4.70
CA ALA A 503 -23.96 -14.05 3.50
C ALA A 503 -22.98 -15.11 2.94
N GLN A 504 -21.70 -14.73 2.79
CA GLN A 504 -20.64 -15.62 2.28
C GLN A 504 -20.37 -16.84 3.17
N ALA A 505 -20.63 -16.74 4.47
CA ALA A 505 -20.29 -17.75 5.46
C ALA A 505 -20.87 -19.13 5.13
N VAL A 506 -22.08 -19.18 4.56
CA VAL A 506 -22.73 -20.42 4.07
C VAL A 506 -21.83 -21.16 3.07
N SER A 507 -21.25 -20.44 2.12
CA SER A 507 -20.42 -21.05 1.07
C SER A 507 -19.06 -21.53 1.57
N TRP A 508 -18.60 -20.94 2.68
CA TRP A 508 -17.29 -21.21 3.27
C TRP A 508 -17.38 -22.15 4.46
N ASN A 509 -18.59 -22.60 4.84
CA ASN A 509 -18.85 -23.40 6.02
C ASN A 509 -18.27 -22.75 7.30
N ILE A 510 -18.56 -21.45 7.48
CA ILE A 510 -18.19 -20.70 8.68
C ILE A 510 -19.47 -20.35 9.44
N ASP A 511 -19.54 -20.74 10.70
CA ASP A 511 -20.59 -20.25 11.59
C ASP A 511 -20.26 -18.83 12.05
N CYS A 512 -21.20 -17.91 11.89
CA CYS A 512 -21.06 -16.54 12.35
C CYS A 512 -22.42 -15.86 12.43
N GLU A 513 -22.59 -14.87 13.29
CA GLU A 513 -23.85 -14.14 13.46
C GLU A 513 -23.63 -12.62 13.47
N LEU A 514 -24.57 -11.89 12.87
CA LEU A 514 -24.61 -10.43 13.02
C LEU A 514 -25.16 -10.12 14.41
N VAL A 515 -24.49 -9.22 15.12
CA VAL A 515 -24.88 -8.84 16.47
C VAL A 515 -25.17 -7.35 16.57
N THR A 516 -26.18 -7.02 17.36
CA THR A 516 -26.48 -5.66 17.78
C THR A 516 -25.44 -5.15 18.78
N PRO A 517 -25.35 -3.83 19.02
CA PRO A 517 -24.48 -3.28 20.07
C PRO A 517 -24.73 -3.88 21.46
N SER A 518 -25.98 -4.20 21.82
CA SER A 518 -26.31 -4.86 23.10
C SER A 518 -25.81 -6.30 23.16
N GLU A 519 -26.05 -7.09 22.12
CA GLU A 519 -25.55 -8.48 22.06
C GLU A 519 -24.01 -8.53 22.04
N ALA A 520 -23.36 -7.56 21.39
CA ALA A 520 -21.90 -7.42 21.43
C ALA A 520 -21.38 -7.14 22.84
N LEU A 521 -22.12 -6.36 23.65
CA LEU A 521 -21.80 -6.11 25.06
C LEU A 521 -22.01 -7.37 25.91
N ASP A 522 -23.05 -8.15 25.64
CA ASP A 522 -23.30 -9.42 26.33
C ASP A 522 -22.17 -10.44 26.06
N LEU A 523 -21.67 -10.49 24.82
CA LEU A 523 -20.53 -11.33 24.43
C LEU A 523 -19.21 -10.84 25.03
N CYS A 524 -19.01 -9.53 25.16
CA CYS A 524 -17.81 -8.95 25.74
C CYS A 524 -18.15 -7.74 26.63
N PRO A 525 -18.39 -7.93 27.93
CA PRO A 525 -18.86 -6.85 28.83
C PRO A 525 -17.89 -5.68 29.00
N LEU A 526 -16.64 -5.84 28.56
CA LEU A 526 -15.58 -4.84 28.71
C LEU A 526 -15.54 -3.81 27.58
N ILE A 527 -16.26 -4.05 26.46
CA ILE A 527 -16.27 -3.09 25.35
C ILE A 527 -17.31 -1.99 25.56
N ALA A 528 -16.93 -0.74 25.28
CA ALA A 528 -17.90 0.32 25.08
C ALA A 528 -18.64 0.06 23.76
N VAL A 529 -19.96 0.24 23.70
CA VAL A 529 -20.77 -0.05 22.50
C VAL A 529 -21.60 1.12 21.99
N SER A 530 -21.54 2.27 22.67
CA SER A 530 -22.38 3.45 22.39
C SER A 530 -22.20 4.04 20.98
N ASP A 531 -21.04 3.84 20.36
CA ASP A 531 -20.73 4.32 19.01
C ASP A 531 -20.85 3.25 17.92
N LEU A 532 -21.29 2.03 18.26
CA LEU A 532 -21.40 0.92 17.32
C LEU A 532 -22.70 0.92 16.55
N GLN A 533 -22.61 0.57 15.27
CA GLN A 533 -23.76 0.21 14.43
C GLN A 533 -24.13 -1.27 14.59
N GLY A 534 -23.19 -2.12 15.03
CA GLY A 534 -23.35 -3.57 15.21
C GLY A 534 -22.00 -4.29 15.14
N GLY A 535 -22.02 -5.61 14.98
CA GLY A 535 -20.83 -6.45 14.87
C GLY A 535 -21.08 -7.78 14.15
N LEU A 536 -20.03 -8.58 14.04
CA LEU A 536 -20.04 -9.95 13.55
C LEU A 536 -19.35 -10.84 14.58
N TRP A 537 -20.07 -11.83 15.09
CA TRP A 537 -19.59 -12.84 16.02
C TRP A 537 -19.24 -14.13 15.28
N ILE A 538 -18.09 -14.73 15.58
CA ILE A 538 -17.61 -15.96 14.94
C ILE A 538 -17.17 -16.94 16.06
N PRO A 539 -18.04 -17.87 16.51
CA PRO A 539 -17.76 -18.73 17.67
C PRO A 539 -16.71 -19.82 17.42
N GLY A 540 -16.46 -20.17 16.15
CA GLY A 540 -15.47 -21.18 15.77
C GLY A 540 -14.01 -20.71 15.88
N ASP A 541 -13.80 -19.40 15.94
CA ASP A 541 -12.49 -18.77 16.05
C ASP A 541 -11.92 -18.90 17.48
N GLY A 542 -10.65 -18.52 17.65
CA GLY A 542 -10.02 -18.53 18.96
C GLY A 542 -8.60 -18.02 18.95
N VAL A 543 -7.85 -18.45 19.95
CA VAL A 543 -6.42 -18.15 20.09
C VAL A 543 -5.62 -19.41 20.37
N ALA A 544 -4.35 -19.38 20.02
CA ALA A 544 -3.39 -20.42 20.40
C ALA A 544 -2.01 -19.83 20.62
N ASP A 545 -1.16 -20.57 21.32
CA ASP A 545 0.21 -20.13 21.58
C ASP A 545 1.11 -20.49 20.38
N PRO A 546 1.66 -19.48 19.66
CA PRO A 546 2.48 -19.71 18.48
C PRO A 546 3.74 -20.54 18.77
N TYR A 547 4.36 -20.31 19.92
CA TYR A 547 5.61 -20.96 20.32
C TYR A 547 5.33 -22.42 20.65
N LYS A 548 4.28 -22.69 21.43
CA LYS A 548 3.86 -24.05 21.79
C LYS A 548 3.51 -24.88 20.56
N ILE A 549 2.69 -24.34 19.64
CA ILE A 549 2.40 -24.99 18.35
C ILE A 549 3.69 -25.34 17.62
N CYS A 550 4.61 -24.38 17.49
CA CYS A 550 5.87 -24.60 16.80
C CYS A 550 6.70 -25.70 17.47
N THR A 551 6.81 -25.69 18.80
CA THR A 551 7.56 -26.71 19.54
C THR A 551 6.90 -28.09 19.48
N ALA A 552 5.57 -28.16 19.53
CA ALA A 552 4.83 -29.41 19.38
C ALA A 552 5.09 -30.03 18.00
N LEU A 553 5.00 -29.22 16.92
CA LEU A 553 5.35 -29.66 15.57
C LEU A 553 6.81 -30.12 15.48
N ILE A 554 7.76 -29.35 16.03
CA ILE A 554 9.19 -29.72 15.99
C ILE A 554 9.47 -31.02 16.74
N SER A 555 8.81 -31.26 17.87
CA SER A 555 8.94 -32.51 18.63
C SER A 555 8.42 -33.70 17.84
N GLU A 556 7.23 -33.58 17.25
CA GLU A 556 6.62 -34.65 16.43
C GLU A 556 7.46 -34.99 15.20
N VAL A 557 8.01 -34.00 14.50
CA VAL A 557 8.81 -34.27 13.30
C VAL A 557 10.14 -34.93 13.63
N LYS A 558 10.76 -34.60 14.78
CA LYS A 558 11.97 -35.28 15.27
C LYS A 558 11.68 -36.75 15.56
N LEU A 559 10.58 -37.05 16.26
CA LEU A 559 10.14 -38.42 16.52
C LEU A 559 9.87 -39.20 15.22
N ALA A 560 9.36 -38.52 14.20
CA ALA A 560 9.12 -39.08 12.87
C ALA A 560 10.36 -39.07 11.93
N GLY A 561 11.55 -38.80 12.47
CA GLY A 561 12.84 -38.96 11.76
C GLY A 561 13.37 -37.74 11.00
N VAL A 562 12.76 -36.56 11.13
CA VAL A 562 13.31 -35.32 10.57
C VAL A 562 14.53 -34.88 11.38
N ARG A 563 15.65 -34.62 10.70
CA ARG A 563 16.86 -34.08 11.33
C ARG A 563 16.77 -32.56 11.41
N VAL A 564 16.83 -32.01 12.62
CA VAL A 564 16.68 -30.57 12.88
C VAL A 564 17.99 -30.01 13.40
N TYR A 565 18.56 -29.03 12.70
CA TYR A 565 19.81 -28.37 13.07
C TYR A 565 19.58 -26.88 13.36
N GLU A 566 19.76 -26.52 14.62
CA GLU A 566 19.79 -25.13 15.10
C GLU A 566 21.21 -24.55 14.98
N ASN A 567 21.32 -23.22 15.02
CA ASN A 567 22.55 -22.46 14.80
C ASN A 567 23.28 -22.87 13.50
N CYS A 568 22.51 -23.20 12.48
CA CYS A 568 22.97 -23.65 11.17
C CYS A 568 22.42 -22.70 10.09
N ALA A 569 23.24 -21.73 9.68
CA ALA A 569 22.83 -20.74 8.69
C ALA A 569 23.05 -21.26 7.26
N VAL A 570 22.08 -21.07 6.38
CA VAL A 570 22.24 -21.30 4.93
C VAL A 570 23.03 -20.13 4.34
N HIS A 571 24.03 -20.44 3.52
CA HIS A 571 24.87 -19.46 2.83
C HIS A 571 24.64 -19.43 1.32
N GLN A 572 24.40 -20.61 0.72
CA GLN A 572 24.19 -20.74 -0.72
C GLN A 572 23.24 -21.91 -1.03
N VAL A 573 22.42 -21.74 -2.07
CA VAL A 573 21.58 -22.80 -2.66
C VAL A 573 22.12 -23.09 -4.06
N HIS A 574 22.61 -24.31 -4.25
CA HIS A 574 23.20 -24.78 -5.50
C HIS A 574 22.13 -25.34 -6.42
N ASN A 575 22.35 -25.12 -7.72
CA ASN A 575 21.52 -25.69 -8.76
C ASN A 575 22.38 -26.04 -9.99
N LYS A 576 21.87 -26.95 -10.80
CA LYS A 576 22.40 -27.29 -12.12
C LYS A 576 21.25 -27.26 -13.11
N ASP A 577 21.44 -26.63 -14.26
CA ASP A 577 20.39 -26.47 -15.28
C ASP A 577 19.09 -25.88 -14.71
N CYS A 578 19.24 -24.89 -13.80
CA CYS A 578 18.14 -24.25 -13.07
C CYS A 578 17.30 -25.22 -12.22
N LYS A 579 17.89 -26.28 -11.68
CA LYS A 579 17.25 -27.23 -10.76
C LYS A 579 18.11 -27.46 -9.51
N VAL A 580 17.49 -27.42 -8.33
CA VAL A 580 18.20 -27.57 -7.03
C VAL A 580 19.05 -28.85 -6.99
N THR A 581 20.28 -28.73 -6.47
CA THR A 581 21.22 -29.84 -6.26
C THR A 581 21.80 -29.93 -4.86
N GLY A 582 21.77 -28.85 -4.08
CA GLY A 582 22.36 -28.84 -2.74
C GLY A 582 22.33 -27.48 -2.07
N VAL A 583 22.81 -27.42 -0.83
CA VAL A 583 22.96 -26.19 -0.05
C VAL A 583 24.30 -26.16 0.68
N ASP A 584 24.89 -24.98 0.80
CA ASP A 584 26.01 -24.73 1.71
C ASP A 584 25.50 -24.05 2.98
N THR A 585 26.02 -24.51 4.11
CA THR A 585 25.65 -24.02 5.44
C THR A 585 26.88 -23.67 6.27
N SER A 586 26.68 -23.03 7.42
CA SER A 586 27.73 -22.78 8.40
C SER A 586 28.35 -24.05 9.01
N ARG A 587 27.76 -25.23 8.79
CA ARG A 587 28.21 -26.53 9.32
C ARG A 587 28.64 -27.52 8.24
N GLY A 588 28.73 -27.08 6.98
CA GLY A 588 29.06 -27.92 5.82
C GLY A 588 27.97 -27.93 4.75
N SER A 589 28.19 -28.70 3.69
CA SER A 589 27.27 -28.79 2.54
C SER A 589 26.37 -30.02 2.64
N ILE A 590 25.17 -29.93 2.07
CA ILE A 590 24.20 -31.02 1.98
C ILE A 590 23.72 -31.12 0.53
N GLU A 591 23.89 -32.28 -0.12
CA GLU A 591 23.23 -32.56 -1.38
C GLU A 591 21.72 -32.75 -1.17
N CYS A 592 20.90 -32.09 -1.98
CA CYS A 592 19.44 -32.24 -1.89
C CYS A 592 18.72 -32.05 -3.22
N ASN A 593 17.54 -32.66 -3.33
CA ASN A 593 16.72 -32.58 -4.53
C ASN A 593 15.74 -31.39 -4.47
N PHE A 594 15.35 -30.98 -3.26
CA PHE A 594 14.36 -29.95 -3.00
C PHE A 594 14.83 -29.01 -1.90
N PHE A 595 14.61 -27.71 -2.11
CA PHE A 595 14.87 -26.68 -1.11
C PHE A 595 13.59 -25.91 -0.82
N VAL A 596 13.24 -25.71 0.45
CA VAL A 596 12.04 -24.98 0.87
C VAL A 596 12.45 -23.77 1.70
N ASN A 597 12.19 -22.58 1.17
CA ASN A 597 12.45 -21.31 1.82
C ASN A 597 11.26 -20.90 2.71
N CYS A 598 11.38 -21.20 4.00
CA CYS A 598 10.45 -20.83 5.07
C CYS A 598 11.05 -19.77 6.00
N ALA A 599 12.01 -18.97 5.51
CA ALA A 599 12.85 -18.10 6.34
C ALA A 599 12.15 -16.80 6.79
N GLY A 600 10.82 -16.78 6.89
CA GLY A 600 10.05 -15.61 7.35
C GLY A 600 10.39 -14.33 6.61
N PHE A 601 10.75 -13.26 7.32
CA PHE A 601 11.15 -12.00 6.70
C PHE A 601 12.55 -12.00 6.06
N TRP A 602 13.35 -13.06 6.25
CA TRP A 602 14.61 -13.28 5.55
C TRP A 602 14.42 -14.02 4.23
N ALA A 603 13.20 -14.46 3.88
CA ALA A 603 12.96 -15.24 2.67
C ALA A 603 13.46 -14.56 1.40
N ARG A 604 13.40 -13.22 1.33
CA ARG A 604 13.99 -12.45 0.23
C ARG A 604 15.51 -12.51 0.19
N GLN A 605 16.18 -12.50 1.34
CA GLN A 605 17.62 -12.60 1.47
C GLN A 605 18.07 -14.02 1.09
N VAL A 606 17.34 -15.05 1.55
CA VAL A 606 17.59 -16.45 1.17
C VAL A 606 17.37 -16.69 -0.32
N GLY A 607 16.38 -16.04 -0.94
CA GLY A 607 16.21 -16.09 -2.40
C GLY A 607 17.41 -15.53 -3.19
N LYS A 608 18.22 -14.65 -2.59
CA LYS A 608 19.44 -14.12 -3.20
C LYS A 608 20.67 -15.00 -3.01
N MET A 609 20.54 -16.12 -2.30
CA MET A 609 21.62 -17.08 -2.06
C MET A 609 21.71 -18.13 -3.19
N SER A 610 20.97 -17.98 -4.28
CA SER A 610 21.02 -18.84 -5.46
C SER A 610 21.42 -18.06 -6.71
N GLU A 611 21.98 -18.71 -7.72
CA GLU A 611 22.23 -18.11 -9.04
C GLU A 611 21.53 -18.96 -10.12
N PRO A 612 20.51 -18.46 -10.84
CA PRO A 612 19.94 -17.11 -10.72
C PRO A 612 19.23 -16.87 -9.38
N PHE A 613 19.11 -15.59 -8.98
CA PHE A 613 18.38 -15.23 -7.77
C PHE A 613 16.90 -15.61 -7.86
N VAL A 614 16.40 -16.34 -6.86
CA VAL A 614 14.97 -16.55 -6.66
C VAL A 614 14.34 -15.27 -6.11
N LYS A 615 13.35 -14.73 -6.84
CA LYS A 615 12.78 -13.42 -6.54
C LYS A 615 11.59 -13.54 -5.61
N VAL A 616 11.83 -13.39 -4.31
CA VAL A 616 10.76 -13.36 -3.29
C VAL A 616 10.40 -11.90 -2.93
N PRO A 617 9.26 -11.35 -3.42
CA PRO A 617 8.90 -9.95 -3.20
C PRO A 617 8.32 -9.75 -1.80
N LEU A 618 9.20 -9.57 -0.81
CA LEU A 618 8.83 -9.30 0.58
C LEU A 618 9.62 -8.12 1.15
N HIS A 619 8.99 -7.35 2.04
CA HIS A 619 9.63 -6.31 2.83
C HIS A 619 9.22 -6.41 4.30
N ALA A 620 10.20 -6.27 5.19
CA ALA A 620 9.93 -6.19 6.61
C ALA A 620 9.41 -4.80 7.00
N VAL A 621 8.42 -4.75 7.89
CA VAL A 621 7.85 -3.54 8.50
C VAL A 621 7.73 -3.75 10.00
N GLU A 622 7.62 -2.67 10.76
CA GLU A 622 7.39 -2.70 12.20
C GLU A 622 5.92 -3.00 12.52
N HIS A 623 5.68 -3.78 13.58
CA HIS A 623 4.36 -4.09 14.08
C HIS A 623 4.36 -4.13 15.62
N TYR A 624 3.31 -3.56 16.23
CA TYR A 624 3.28 -3.25 17.66
C TYR A 624 2.26 -4.11 18.41
N TYR A 625 2.64 -4.58 19.60
CA TYR A 625 1.79 -5.31 20.55
C TYR A 625 1.96 -4.73 21.96
N LEU A 626 0.88 -4.58 22.72
CA LEU A 626 0.93 -4.06 24.09
C LEU A 626 0.54 -5.16 25.08
N HIS A 627 1.43 -5.46 26.03
CA HIS A 627 1.16 -6.41 27.12
C HIS A 627 0.83 -5.64 28.40
N THR A 628 -0.22 -6.08 29.09
CA THR A 628 -0.59 -5.58 30.42
C THR A 628 -0.30 -6.64 31.47
N LYS A 629 -0.15 -6.22 32.72
CA LYS A 629 -0.28 -7.14 33.85
C LYS A 629 -1.73 -7.65 33.94
N PRO A 630 -2.00 -8.77 34.65
CA PRO A 630 -3.35 -9.27 34.85
C PRO A 630 -4.31 -8.18 35.34
N ILE A 631 -5.49 -8.10 34.72
CA ILE A 631 -6.52 -7.10 35.02
C ILE A 631 -7.60 -7.74 35.89
N ALA A 632 -7.98 -7.11 36.99
CA ALA A 632 -9.03 -7.63 37.88
C ALA A 632 -10.38 -7.71 37.14
N GLY A 633 -11.04 -8.88 37.20
CA GLY A 633 -12.30 -9.14 36.50
C GLY A 633 -12.16 -9.58 35.03
N LEU A 634 -10.93 -9.65 34.50
CA LEU A 634 -10.66 -10.22 33.18
C LEU A 634 -10.60 -11.76 33.28
N ASP A 635 -11.37 -12.45 32.44
CA ASP A 635 -11.40 -13.92 32.40
C ASP A 635 -10.00 -14.48 32.06
N PRO A 636 -9.43 -15.44 32.81
CA PRO A 636 -8.18 -16.13 32.46
C PRO A 636 -8.16 -16.83 31.09
N MET A 637 -9.31 -17.05 30.47
CA MET A 637 -9.45 -17.54 29.10
C MET A 637 -9.21 -16.45 28.04
N THR A 638 -9.05 -15.19 28.46
CA THR A 638 -8.63 -14.09 27.59
C THR A 638 -7.20 -14.31 27.06
N PRO A 639 -6.89 -14.06 25.78
CA PRO A 639 -5.59 -14.37 25.19
C PRO A 639 -4.41 -13.57 25.79
N ASP A 640 -3.22 -14.21 25.88
CA ASP A 640 -1.95 -13.59 26.30
C ASP A 640 -0.77 -14.18 25.48
N CYS A 641 0.34 -13.44 25.33
CA CYS A 641 1.55 -13.82 24.58
C CYS A 641 2.85 -13.41 25.35
N SER A 642 4.02 -14.02 25.09
CA SER A 642 5.26 -13.84 25.89
C SER A 642 6.51 -13.45 25.05
N THR A 643 7.61 -12.97 25.69
CA THR A 643 8.62 -12.05 25.06
C THR A 643 10.08 -12.53 24.89
N SER A 644 10.72 -12.33 23.71
CA SER A 644 12.15 -11.94 23.48
C SER A 644 12.59 -11.72 22.00
N ARG A 645 13.11 -10.51 21.67
CA ARG A 645 13.66 -9.95 20.38
C ARG A 645 12.79 -8.83 19.81
N LEU A 646 12.95 -7.63 20.37
CA LEU A 646 12.14 -6.47 20.03
C LEU A 646 13.01 -5.35 19.46
N LEU A 647 12.44 -4.61 18.51
CA LEU A 647 12.90 -3.26 18.17
C LEU A 647 12.59 -2.32 19.36
N PRO A 648 13.24 -1.14 19.42
CA PRO A 648 12.92 -0.15 20.44
C PRO A 648 11.43 0.20 20.45
N GLU A 649 10.89 0.43 21.64
CA GLU A 649 9.51 0.88 21.82
C GLU A 649 9.32 2.30 21.22
N ASP A 650 8.22 2.52 20.50
CA ASP A 650 7.82 3.84 19.98
C ASP A 650 6.40 4.17 20.45
N TRP A 651 6.32 4.74 21.65
CA TRP A 651 5.06 5.15 22.27
C TRP A 651 4.36 6.29 21.53
N ASP A 652 5.11 7.17 20.85
CA ASP A 652 4.54 8.29 20.10
C ASP A 652 3.81 7.77 18.85
N HIS A 653 4.37 6.76 18.17
CA HIS A 653 3.70 6.08 17.07
C HIS A 653 2.49 5.27 17.54
N PHE A 654 2.63 4.53 18.66
CA PHE A 654 1.57 3.67 19.19
C PHE A 654 0.41 4.45 19.82
N HIS A 655 0.62 5.69 20.28
CA HIS A 655 -0.37 6.49 21.01
C HIS A 655 -1.72 6.60 20.31
N VAL A 656 -1.74 6.75 18.97
CA VAL A 656 -2.98 6.85 18.19
C VAL A 656 -3.82 5.57 18.29
N LEU A 657 -3.17 4.41 18.32
CA LEU A 657 -3.84 3.12 18.51
C LEU A 657 -4.31 2.98 19.95
N LEU A 658 -3.47 3.36 20.93
CA LEU A 658 -3.83 3.34 22.35
C LEU A 658 -5.08 4.16 22.65
N GLU A 659 -5.23 5.36 22.07
CA GLU A 659 -6.45 6.17 22.23
C GLU A 659 -7.70 5.43 21.75
N GLN A 660 -7.63 4.74 20.60
CA GLN A 660 -8.76 3.95 20.09
C GLN A 660 -9.01 2.69 20.93
N MET A 661 -7.96 2.07 21.47
CA MET A 661 -8.09 0.93 22.40
C MET A 661 -8.78 1.35 23.70
N LEU A 662 -8.38 2.48 24.30
CA LEU A 662 -9.01 3.03 25.51
C LEU A 662 -10.46 3.44 25.28
N LEU A 663 -10.77 3.97 24.09
CA LEU A 663 -12.15 4.23 23.69
C LEU A 663 -12.98 2.95 23.62
N ARG A 664 -12.42 1.88 23.02
CA ARG A 664 -13.14 0.60 22.86
C ARG A 664 -13.24 -0.18 24.15
N VAL A 665 -12.20 -0.20 24.98
CA VAL A 665 -12.13 -0.96 26.24
C VAL A 665 -11.71 0.00 27.36
N PRO A 666 -12.66 0.76 27.95
CA PRO A 666 -12.34 1.78 28.96
C PRO A 666 -11.61 1.24 30.20
N ALA A 667 -11.84 -0.03 30.56
CA ALA A 667 -11.18 -0.69 31.68
C ALA A 667 -9.65 -0.75 31.53
N LEU A 668 -9.11 -0.68 30.31
CA LEU A 668 -7.67 -0.58 30.05
C LEU A 668 -7.05 0.71 30.61
N GLY A 669 -7.84 1.77 30.84
CA GLY A 669 -7.34 3.05 31.36
C GLY A 669 -6.73 2.96 32.77
N SER A 670 -7.12 1.94 33.54
CA SER A 670 -6.56 1.63 34.87
C SER A 670 -5.57 0.46 34.87
N ALA A 671 -5.31 -0.16 33.72
CA ALA A 671 -4.43 -1.31 33.63
C ALA A 671 -2.96 -0.91 33.79
N THR A 672 -2.17 -1.76 34.45
CA THR A 672 -0.72 -1.58 34.52
C THR A 672 -0.07 -2.21 33.29
N LEU A 673 0.66 -1.42 32.52
CA LEU A 673 1.40 -1.91 31.35
C LEU A 673 2.61 -2.73 31.80
N ASP A 674 2.89 -3.80 31.08
CA ASP A 674 4.10 -4.61 31.28
C ASP A 674 5.16 -4.21 30.25
N GLN A 675 4.84 -4.32 28.95
CA GLN A 675 5.78 -4.04 27.86
C GLN A 675 5.07 -3.61 26.57
N LEU A 676 5.66 -2.67 25.83
CA LEU A 676 5.29 -2.42 24.42
C LEU A 676 6.25 -3.18 23.52
N CYS A 677 5.77 -4.22 22.86
CA CYS A 677 6.55 -4.99 21.91
C CYS A 677 6.50 -4.35 20.52
N ASN A 678 7.67 -4.17 19.90
CA ASN A 678 7.80 -3.81 18.48
C ASN A 678 8.58 -4.92 17.76
N GLY A 679 7.92 -5.61 16.82
CA GLY A 679 8.46 -6.75 16.08
C GLY A 679 8.48 -6.54 14.57
N PRO A 680 9.47 -7.08 13.83
CA PRO A 680 9.49 -7.02 12.38
C PRO A 680 8.59 -8.09 11.75
N GLU A 681 7.73 -7.69 10.81
CA GLU A 681 6.90 -8.59 10.02
C GLU A 681 7.07 -8.38 8.51
N ALA A 682 6.96 -9.43 7.71
CA ALA A 682 7.10 -9.33 6.25
C ALA A 682 5.77 -9.27 5.53
N PHE A 683 5.63 -8.25 4.68
CA PHE A 683 4.49 -8.05 3.79
C PHE A 683 4.90 -8.21 2.33
N SER A 684 4.02 -8.87 1.57
CA SER A 684 4.06 -8.93 0.11
C SER A 684 3.40 -7.67 -0.50
N PRO A 685 3.67 -7.36 -1.78
CA PRO A 685 3.10 -6.20 -2.45
C PRO A 685 1.57 -6.13 -2.47
N ASP A 686 0.89 -7.26 -2.41
CA ASP A 686 -0.57 -7.38 -2.53
C ASP A 686 -1.24 -7.81 -1.24
N CYS A 687 -0.50 -7.88 -0.13
CA CYS A 687 -0.99 -8.39 1.14
C CYS A 687 -1.47 -9.85 1.07
N LYS A 688 -1.06 -10.68 0.10
CA LYS A 688 -1.37 -12.12 0.06
C LYS A 688 -0.14 -12.96 0.39
N TRP A 689 -0.34 -14.20 0.83
CA TRP A 689 0.77 -15.11 1.15
C TRP A 689 1.56 -15.49 -0.12
N ILE A 690 2.81 -15.94 0.03
CA ILE A 690 3.64 -16.41 -1.08
C ILE A 690 3.96 -17.88 -0.86
N VAL A 691 3.37 -18.74 -1.69
CA VAL A 691 3.47 -20.20 -1.62
C VAL A 691 3.77 -20.73 -3.02
N GLY A 692 4.65 -21.71 -3.19
CA GLY A 692 4.82 -22.43 -4.46
C GLY A 692 6.26 -22.57 -4.96
N GLU A 693 6.41 -23.26 -6.09
CA GLU A 693 7.69 -23.48 -6.77
C GLU A 693 8.18 -22.19 -7.44
N SER A 694 9.46 -21.87 -7.31
CA SER A 694 10.03 -20.64 -7.85
C SER A 694 10.05 -20.64 -9.38
N PRO A 695 9.77 -19.50 -10.04
CA PRO A 695 9.88 -19.38 -11.50
C PRO A 695 11.30 -19.55 -12.03
N GLU A 696 12.31 -19.27 -11.20
CA GLU A 696 13.72 -19.26 -11.62
C GLU A 696 14.42 -20.61 -11.49
N ILE A 697 14.11 -21.39 -10.46
CA ILE A 697 14.80 -22.64 -10.13
C ILE A 697 13.76 -23.73 -9.79
N GLN A 698 13.77 -24.81 -10.57
CA GLN A 698 12.97 -26.01 -10.30
C GLN A 698 13.35 -26.64 -8.97
N ASN A 699 12.36 -27.17 -8.26
CA ASN A 699 12.46 -27.75 -6.92
C ASN A 699 12.88 -26.76 -5.80
N TYR A 700 12.93 -25.46 -6.08
CA TYR A 700 13.02 -24.43 -5.04
C TYR A 700 11.62 -23.95 -4.70
N PHE A 701 11.14 -24.22 -3.49
CA PHE A 701 9.83 -23.80 -3.01
C PHE A 701 9.94 -22.62 -2.06
N VAL A 702 8.93 -21.76 -2.06
CA VAL A 702 8.80 -20.63 -1.12
C VAL A 702 7.51 -20.80 -0.35
N ALA A 703 7.59 -20.65 0.97
CA ALA A 703 6.43 -20.52 1.86
C ALA A 703 6.72 -19.37 2.83
N ALA A 704 6.35 -18.14 2.44
CA ALA A 704 6.66 -16.93 3.18
C ALA A 704 5.59 -15.83 3.02
N GLY A 705 5.74 -14.72 3.76
CA GLY A 705 4.84 -13.56 3.65
C GLY A 705 3.47 -13.74 4.32
N MET A 706 3.37 -14.58 5.37
CA MET A 706 2.11 -14.85 6.06
C MET A 706 1.62 -13.69 6.95
N LYS A 707 2.39 -12.61 7.09
CA LYS A 707 2.05 -11.38 7.85
C LYS A 707 1.61 -11.70 9.30
N THR A 708 0.84 -10.79 9.91
CA THR A 708 0.21 -10.88 11.26
C THR A 708 -0.64 -12.14 11.50
N VAL A 709 -0.92 -12.95 10.47
CA VAL A 709 -1.76 -14.16 10.53
C VAL A 709 -0.96 -15.45 10.32
N GLY A 710 0.35 -15.42 10.59
CA GLY A 710 1.28 -16.53 10.39
C GLY A 710 0.80 -17.88 10.92
N ILE A 711 0.22 -17.92 12.12
CA ILE A 711 -0.26 -19.14 12.77
C ILE A 711 -1.53 -19.65 12.10
N SER A 712 -2.49 -18.75 11.83
CA SER A 712 -3.70 -19.10 11.08
C SER A 712 -3.36 -19.75 9.73
N ALA A 713 -2.26 -19.35 9.09
CA ALA A 713 -1.85 -19.87 7.79
C ALA A 713 -1.01 -21.16 7.86
N ALA A 714 -0.25 -21.37 8.93
CA ALA A 714 0.90 -22.27 8.93
C ALA A 714 0.55 -23.73 8.66
N GLY A 715 -0.47 -24.28 9.33
CA GLY A 715 -0.92 -25.66 9.12
C GLY A 715 -1.30 -25.94 7.66
N GLY A 716 -2.22 -25.14 7.12
CA GLY A 716 -2.70 -25.28 5.74
C GLY A 716 -1.61 -25.06 4.70
N VAL A 717 -0.79 -24.01 4.85
CA VAL A 717 0.31 -23.73 3.91
C VAL A 717 1.38 -24.83 4.00
N GLY A 718 1.67 -25.35 5.18
CA GLY A 718 2.56 -26.48 5.39
C GLY A 718 2.09 -27.70 4.60
N LYS A 719 0.82 -28.08 4.73
CA LYS A 719 0.19 -29.15 3.96
C LYS A 719 0.29 -28.90 2.46
N ALA A 720 -0.15 -27.72 2.01
CA ALA A 720 -0.19 -27.38 0.60
C ALA A 720 1.20 -27.42 -0.06
N THR A 721 2.23 -26.98 0.67
CA THR A 721 3.63 -27.01 0.21
C THR A 721 4.16 -28.45 0.15
N ALA A 722 3.87 -29.28 1.15
CA ALA A 722 4.26 -30.69 1.15
C ALA A 722 3.59 -31.47 0.00
N ASP A 723 2.29 -31.23 -0.24
CA ASP A 723 1.54 -31.81 -1.36
C ASP A 723 2.17 -31.42 -2.71
N LEU A 724 2.55 -30.14 -2.90
CA LEU A 724 3.23 -29.69 -4.11
C LEU A 724 4.59 -30.37 -4.31
N ILE A 725 5.36 -30.60 -3.25
CA ILE A 725 6.68 -31.25 -3.32
C ILE A 725 6.54 -32.73 -3.69
N VAL A 726 5.62 -33.44 -3.02
CA VAL A 726 5.50 -34.91 -3.14
C VAL A 726 4.62 -35.32 -4.31
N ASN A 727 3.45 -34.70 -4.44
CA ASN A 727 2.42 -35.06 -5.42
C ASN A 727 2.46 -34.20 -6.69
N GLY A 728 3.20 -33.08 -6.68
CA GLY A 728 3.27 -32.13 -7.79
C GLY A 728 2.03 -31.25 -7.96
N CYS A 729 1.03 -31.37 -7.07
CA CYS A 729 -0.20 -30.60 -7.07
C CYS A 729 -0.73 -30.41 -5.64
N SER A 730 -1.55 -29.39 -5.43
CA SER A 730 -2.24 -29.14 -4.16
C SER A 730 -3.74 -29.40 -4.31
N PRO A 731 -4.42 -29.93 -3.29
CA PRO A 731 -5.89 -30.01 -3.29
C PRO A 731 -6.57 -28.64 -3.15
N TYR A 732 -5.81 -27.58 -2.85
CA TYR A 732 -6.28 -26.20 -2.79
C TYR A 732 -5.87 -25.44 -4.06
N ASP A 733 -6.73 -24.55 -4.56
CA ASP A 733 -6.33 -23.63 -5.63
C ASP A 733 -5.40 -22.55 -5.06
N LEU A 734 -4.15 -22.56 -5.48
CA LEU A 734 -3.13 -21.65 -4.97
C LEU A 734 -2.82 -20.49 -5.93
N HIS A 735 -3.54 -20.31 -7.05
CA HIS A 735 -3.10 -19.34 -8.07
C HIS A 735 -2.93 -17.90 -7.53
N GLU A 736 -3.76 -17.48 -6.56
CA GLU A 736 -3.65 -16.17 -5.90
C GLU A 736 -2.52 -16.06 -4.87
N LEU A 737 -2.00 -17.19 -4.42
CA LEU A 737 -0.91 -17.33 -3.44
C LEU A 737 0.41 -17.74 -4.10
N ASP A 738 0.35 -18.18 -5.35
CA ASP A 738 1.47 -18.66 -6.14
C ASP A 738 2.51 -17.56 -6.35
N ILE A 739 3.80 -17.89 -6.21
CA ILE A 739 4.90 -16.93 -6.42
C ILE A 739 4.97 -16.42 -7.87
N SER A 740 4.50 -17.20 -8.85
CA SER A 740 4.43 -16.80 -10.26
C SER A 740 3.40 -15.71 -10.54
N ARG A 741 2.57 -15.28 -9.58
CA ARG A 741 1.72 -14.09 -9.79
C ARG A 741 2.50 -12.78 -9.82
N PHE A 742 3.81 -12.80 -9.54
CA PHE A 742 4.67 -11.63 -9.56
C PHE A 742 5.62 -11.61 -10.78
N LEU A 743 6.02 -10.41 -11.17
CA LEU A 743 7.09 -10.14 -12.11
C LEU A 743 8.37 -9.75 -11.36
N GLY A 744 9.52 -9.83 -12.03
CA GLY A 744 10.80 -9.42 -11.46
C GLY A 744 10.81 -7.97 -10.95
N LEU A 745 10.01 -7.07 -11.54
CA LEU A 745 9.87 -5.69 -11.09
C LEU A 745 9.30 -5.58 -9.66
N HIS A 746 8.41 -6.50 -9.26
CA HIS A 746 7.80 -6.48 -7.94
C HIS A 746 8.80 -6.83 -6.82
N ASN A 747 9.97 -7.37 -7.17
CA ASN A 747 11.06 -7.62 -6.23
C ASN A 747 12.01 -6.42 -6.06
N ASN A 748 11.75 -5.30 -6.75
CA ASN A 748 12.53 -4.07 -6.61
C ASN A 748 12.37 -3.50 -5.19
N ARG A 749 13.49 -3.20 -4.52
CA ARG A 749 13.48 -2.75 -3.13
C ARG A 749 12.77 -1.40 -2.92
N LYS A 750 12.83 -0.48 -3.89
CA LYS A 750 12.12 0.80 -3.81
C LYS A 750 10.62 0.60 -3.99
N PHE A 751 10.22 -0.21 -4.97
CA PHE A 751 8.81 -0.59 -5.16
C PHE A 751 8.24 -1.22 -3.88
N LEU A 752 8.93 -2.23 -3.34
CA LEU A 752 8.53 -2.90 -2.11
C LEU A 752 8.40 -1.92 -0.94
N ARG A 753 9.42 -1.07 -0.71
CA ARG A 753 9.40 -0.07 0.37
C ARG A 753 8.25 0.92 0.22
N ASP A 754 7.91 1.31 -1.01
CA ASP A 754 6.82 2.25 -1.25
C ASP A 754 5.46 1.57 -1.02
N ARG A 755 5.26 0.38 -1.61
CA ARG A 755 4.03 -0.41 -1.48
C ARG A 755 3.69 -0.77 -0.03
N VAL A 756 4.68 -1.18 0.77
CA VAL A 756 4.44 -1.56 2.18
C VAL A 756 4.18 -0.38 3.11
N ARG A 757 4.20 0.87 2.64
CA ARG A 757 3.69 2.01 3.42
C ARG A 757 2.17 2.05 3.46
N GLU A 758 1.54 1.47 2.45
CA GLU A 758 0.09 1.46 2.24
C GLU A 758 -0.51 0.13 2.72
N VAL A 759 0.11 -0.99 2.31
CA VAL A 759 -0.44 -2.35 2.48
C VAL A 759 -0.74 -2.76 3.93
N PRO A 760 0.11 -2.49 4.96
CA PRO A 760 -0.20 -2.85 6.34
C PRO A 760 -1.48 -2.19 6.86
N GLY A 761 -1.70 -0.91 6.54
CA GLY A 761 -2.92 -0.18 6.92
C GLY A 761 -4.19 -0.72 6.23
N MET A 762 -4.03 -1.34 5.05
CA MET A 762 -5.14 -1.98 4.34
C MET A 762 -5.63 -3.26 5.01
N HIS A 763 -4.84 -3.92 5.86
CA HIS A 763 -5.21 -5.20 6.47
C HIS A 763 -6.53 -5.14 7.25
N TYR A 764 -6.75 -4.04 7.99
CA TYR A 764 -8.01 -3.71 8.65
C TYR A 764 -8.75 -2.54 7.99
N GLY A 765 -8.24 -2.04 6.87
CA GLY A 765 -8.86 -0.99 6.07
C GLY A 765 -10.23 -1.40 5.52
N LEU A 766 -11.00 -0.44 5.03
CA LEU A 766 -12.24 -0.70 4.32
C LEU A 766 -11.91 -0.81 2.83
N ILE A 767 -11.97 -2.03 2.29
CA ILE A 767 -11.66 -2.30 0.89
C ILE A 767 -12.96 -2.28 0.08
N TYR A 768 -13.14 -1.21 -0.69
CA TYR A 768 -14.27 -1.10 -1.62
C TYR A 768 -14.03 -1.94 -2.90
N PRO A 769 -15.10 -2.30 -3.62
CA PRO A 769 -14.99 -2.96 -4.91
C PRO A 769 -14.13 -2.16 -5.89
N PHE A 770 -13.29 -2.84 -6.66
CA PHE A 770 -12.32 -2.24 -7.58
C PHE A 770 -11.34 -1.27 -6.91
N HIS A 771 -10.91 -1.58 -5.68
CA HIS A 771 -9.85 -0.85 -5.00
C HIS A 771 -8.55 -0.85 -5.83
N GLU A 772 -7.94 0.32 -5.97
CA GLU A 772 -6.65 0.51 -6.61
C GLU A 772 -5.61 1.00 -5.62
N PHE A 773 -4.37 0.57 -5.83
CA PHE A 773 -3.27 1.02 -5.00
C PHE A 773 -2.78 2.43 -5.36
N GLU A 774 -2.42 3.21 -4.34
CA GLU A 774 -1.93 4.58 -4.46
C GLU A 774 -0.40 4.66 -4.67
N THR A 775 0.36 3.75 -4.03
CA THR A 775 1.84 3.74 -4.09
C THR A 775 2.37 2.83 -5.21
N GLY A 776 3.68 2.81 -5.50
CA GLY A 776 4.28 1.82 -6.42
C GLY A 776 3.68 1.79 -7.84
N ARG A 777 3.33 2.94 -8.40
CA ARG A 777 2.65 3.14 -9.71
C ARG A 777 3.60 3.70 -10.79
N ASN A 778 3.11 3.81 -12.03
CA ASN A 778 3.82 4.32 -13.21
C ASN A 778 5.11 3.56 -13.55
N ILE A 779 5.10 2.24 -13.38
CA ILE A 779 6.29 1.40 -13.65
C ILE A 779 6.31 0.93 -15.10
N ARG A 780 5.16 0.48 -15.62
CA ARG A 780 4.99 0.08 -17.03
C ARG A 780 3.85 0.91 -17.62
N MET A 781 4.14 1.56 -18.73
CA MET A 781 3.18 2.39 -19.46
C MET A 781 3.30 2.02 -20.94
N SER A 782 2.18 1.94 -21.64
CA SER A 782 2.20 1.84 -23.09
C SER A 782 2.76 3.15 -23.69
N PRO A 783 3.42 3.11 -24.86
CA PRO A 783 3.81 4.31 -25.61
C PRO A 783 2.69 5.33 -25.81
N ILE A 784 1.42 4.89 -25.84
CA ILE A 784 0.25 5.74 -26.01
C ILE A 784 -0.29 6.32 -24.69
N TYR A 785 0.24 5.92 -23.53
CA TYR A 785 -0.17 6.41 -22.22
C TYR A 785 -0.28 7.94 -22.11
N PRO A 786 0.68 8.76 -22.62
CA PRO A 786 0.56 10.22 -22.54
C PRO A 786 -0.69 10.75 -23.26
N LYS A 787 -1.08 10.13 -24.39
CA LYS A 787 -2.30 10.49 -25.13
C LYS A 787 -3.56 10.06 -24.41
N LEU A 788 -3.56 8.86 -23.80
CA LEU A 788 -4.68 8.37 -22.99
C LEU A 788 -4.90 9.27 -21.77
N ARG A 789 -3.82 9.66 -21.08
CA ARG A 789 -3.88 10.63 -19.98
C ARG A 789 -4.46 11.97 -20.43
N ALA A 790 -4.00 12.50 -21.57
CA ALA A 790 -4.53 13.74 -22.12
C ALA A 790 -6.02 13.65 -22.51
N ALA A 791 -6.49 12.45 -22.87
CA ALA A 791 -7.90 12.17 -23.13
C ALA A 791 -8.76 11.98 -21.85
N GLY A 792 -8.20 12.21 -20.66
CA GLY A 792 -8.93 12.11 -19.40
C GLY A 792 -8.98 10.71 -18.80
N ALA A 793 -8.08 9.81 -19.18
CA ALA A 793 -8.01 8.46 -18.60
C ALA A 793 -7.82 8.49 -17.07
N VAL A 794 -8.60 7.67 -16.38
CA VAL A 794 -8.44 7.35 -14.96
C VAL A 794 -7.92 5.91 -14.86
N PHE A 795 -6.78 5.72 -14.19
CA PHE A 795 -5.97 4.51 -14.31
C PHE A 795 -6.11 3.57 -13.10
N GLY A 796 -6.36 2.31 -13.39
CA GLY A 796 -6.04 1.19 -12.50
C GLY A 796 -4.67 0.57 -12.85
N GLN A 797 -4.24 -0.43 -12.08
CA GLN A 797 -3.00 -1.14 -12.37
C GLN A 797 -3.11 -2.67 -12.31
N VAL A 798 -2.42 -3.35 -13.23
CA VAL A 798 -2.26 -4.81 -13.20
C VAL A 798 -0.86 -5.18 -13.69
N MET A 799 -0.13 -6.00 -12.95
CA MET A 799 1.24 -6.41 -13.30
C MET A 799 2.20 -5.24 -13.59
N GLY A 800 2.01 -4.13 -12.86
CA GLY A 800 2.76 -2.89 -12.99
C GLY A 800 2.38 -2.01 -14.18
N TYR A 801 1.45 -2.44 -15.04
CA TYR A 801 0.90 -1.62 -16.12
C TYR A 801 -0.15 -0.65 -15.63
N GLU A 802 -0.01 0.61 -16.05
CA GLU A 802 -1.08 1.62 -15.99
C GLU A 802 -2.12 1.33 -17.07
N ARG A 803 -3.38 1.14 -16.68
CA ARG A 803 -4.48 0.78 -17.58
C ARG A 803 -5.68 1.71 -17.37
N PRO A 804 -6.23 2.35 -18.42
CA PRO A 804 -7.45 3.14 -18.27
C PRO A 804 -8.62 2.27 -17.79
N SER A 805 -9.15 2.56 -16.62
CA SER A 805 -10.36 1.92 -16.09
C SER A 805 -11.60 2.54 -16.72
N TRP A 806 -11.61 3.88 -16.85
CA TRP A 806 -12.59 4.70 -17.58
C TRP A 806 -11.95 6.03 -17.99
N PHE A 807 -12.67 6.85 -18.74
CA PHE A 807 -12.30 8.18 -19.24
C PHE A 807 -13.29 9.22 -18.73
N ASP A 808 -12.76 10.32 -18.21
CA ASP A 808 -13.56 11.45 -17.74
C ASP A 808 -13.33 12.66 -18.67
N PRO A 809 -14.29 12.96 -19.58
CA PRO A 809 -14.12 14.01 -20.58
C PRO A 809 -14.12 15.42 -19.97
N LYS A 810 -14.62 15.59 -18.73
CA LYS A 810 -14.66 16.88 -18.03
C LYS A 810 -13.32 17.27 -17.40
N PHE A 811 -12.28 16.47 -17.65
CA PHE A 811 -10.92 16.67 -17.14
C PHE A 811 -10.36 18.08 -17.35
N ASN A 812 -10.63 18.71 -18.50
CA ASN A 812 -10.11 20.05 -18.83
C ASN A 812 -10.99 21.21 -18.32
N GLU A 813 -12.22 20.94 -17.87
CA GLU A 813 -13.21 21.96 -17.51
C GLU A 813 -13.29 22.21 -16.00
N VAL A 814 -12.89 21.23 -15.20
CA VAL A 814 -12.91 21.33 -13.74
C VAL A 814 -11.48 21.52 -13.25
N SER A 815 -11.20 22.64 -12.58
CA SER A 815 -10.05 22.72 -11.67
C SER A 815 -10.27 21.67 -10.59
N ASP A 816 -9.78 20.45 -10.80
CA ASP A 816 -10.05 19.32 -9.92
C ASP A 816 -9.47 19.64 -8.54
N THR A 817 -10.31 20.13 -7.63
CA THR A 817 -10.01 20.38 -6.22
C THR A 817 -9.75 19.07 -5.46
N ARG A 818 -9.54 17.94 -6.16
CA ARG A 818 -9.13 16.64 -5.59
C ARG A 818 -7.70 16.27 -5.96
N VAL A 819 -6.99 17.14 -6.70
CA VAL A 819 -5.52 17.20 -6.69
C VAL A 819 -4.99 17.72 -5.34
N ASP A 820 -5.88 18.00 -4.38
CA ASP A 820 -5.66 18.50 -3.01
C ASP A 820 -4.77 17.65 -2.10
N ASN A 821 -4.33 16.46 -2.53
CA ASN A 821 -3.32 15.66 -1.81
C ASN A 821 -1.91 15.71 -2.41
N GLY A 822 -1.70 16.37 -3.55
CA GLY A 822 -0.41 16.53 -4.21
C GLY A 822 0.18 15.21 -4.75
N TYR A 823 0.95 15.33 -5.84
CA TYR A 823 1.94 14.35 -6.32
C TYR A 823 1.53 13.17 -7.21
N HIS A 824 0.32 13.09 -7.79
CA HIS A 824 0.09 12.13 -8.87
C HIS A 824 0.00 12.83 -10.23
N PRO A 825 0.95 12.62 -11.17
CA PRO A 825 0.81 13.07 -12.55
C PRO A 825 -0.23 12.24 -13.33
N TYR A 826 -1.21 11.62 -12.66
CA TYR A 826 -2.24 10.77 -13.25
C TYR A 826 -3.36 10.57 -12.22
N ARG A 827 -4.57 10.24 -12.70
CA ARG A 827 -5.72 9.97 -11.83
C ARG A 827 -5.82 8.48 -11.57
N ILE A 828 -6.04 8.12 -10.31
CA ILE A 828 -6.18 6.73 -9.87
C ILE A 828 -7.66 6.37 -9.80
N ALA A 829 -8.03 5.21 -10.34
CA ALA A 829 -9.39 4.70 -10.28
C ALA A 829 -9.85 4.45 -8.83
N TYR A 830 -11.12 4.76 -8.54
CA TYR A 830 -11.71 4.63 -7.22
C TYR A 830 -13.23 4.41 -7.30
N THR A 831 -13.77 3.69 -6.32
CA THR A 831 -15.22 3.47 -6.17
C THR A 831 -15.76 4.14 -4.91
N LYS A 832 -15.14 3.88 -3.75
CA LYS A 832 -15.48 4.48 -2.44
C LYS A 832 -16.95 4.38 -2.01
N THR A 833 -17.67 3.38 -2.50
CA THR A 833 -19.06 3.05 -2.12
C THR A 833 -19.32 1.57 -2.38
N PHE A 834 -20.36 1.03 -1.74
CA PHE A 834 -20.93 -0.29 -2.05
C PHE A 834 -22.20 -0.21 -2.91
N GLY A 835 -22.72 0.99 -3.20
CA GLY A 835 -23.85 1.23 -4.11
C GLY A 835 -23.38 1.59 -5.52
N GLN A 836 -24.16 2.42 -6.22
CA GLN A 836 -23.82 2.89 -7.56
C GLN A 836 -22.46 3.61 -7.58
N PRO A 837 -21.51 3.17 -8.43
CA PRO A 837 -20.20 3.77 -8.46
C PRO A 837 -20.22 5.16 -9.12
N PRO A 838 -19.32 6.09 -8.72
CA PRO A 838 -19.24 7.43 -9.30
C PRO A 838 -18.82 7.46 -10.77
N TRP A 839 -18.30 6.35 -11.29
CA TRP A 839 -17.89 6.19 -12.68
C TRP A 839 -18.97 5.59 -13.60
N PHE A 840 -20.17 5.31 -13.06
CA PHE A 840 -21.25 4.60 -13.77
C PHE A 840 -21.60 5.23 -15.12
N ASP A 841 -21.86 6.53 -15.16
CA ASP A 841 -22.28 7.23 -16.38
C ASP A 841 -21.18 7.27 -17.44
N TYR A 842 -19.91 7.46 -17.03
CA TYR A 842 -18.78 7.43 -17.97
C TYR A 842 -18.67 6.05 -18.62
N VAL A 843 -18.77 4.98 -17.82
CA VAL A 843 -18.70 3.61 -18.32
C VAL A 843 -19.91 3.27 -19.21
N ARG A 844 -21.10 3.81 -18.92
CA ARG A 844 -22.27 3.68 -19.82
C ARG A 844 -22.00 4.28 -21.19
N ASP A 845 -21.42 5.47 -21.23
CA ASP A 845 -21.17 6.19 -22.47
C ASP A 845 -20.08 5.49 -23.31
N GLU A 846 -19.04 4.98 -22.65
CA GLU A 846 -18.01 4.14 -23.27
C GLU A 846 -18.58 2.82 -23.81
N TYR A 847 -19.39 2.13 -23.00
CA TYR A 847 -20.10 0.91 -23.40
C TYR A 847 -20.94 1.15 -24.66
N SER A 848 -21.68 2.25 -24.69
CA SER A 848 -22.54 2.62 -25.82
C SER A 848 -21.69 2.89 -27.07
N ALA A 849 -20.55 3.57 -26.93
CA ALA A 849 -19.64 3.80 -28.05
C ALA A 849 -19.08 2.50 -28.66
N CYS A 850 -18.71 1.51 -27.82
CA CYS A 850 -18.27 0.20 -28.30
C CYS A 850 -19.35 -0.57 -29.07
N ARG A 851 -20.62 -0.29 -28.78
CA ARG A 851 -21.78 -1.02 -29.33
C ARG A 851 -22.38 -0.34 -30.56
N GLU A 852 -22.34 0.98 -30.62
CA GLU A 852 -23.08 1.79 -31.58
C GLU A 852 -22.18 2.69 -32.45
N ALA A 853 -20.90 2.86 -32.09
CA ALA A 853 -19.94 3.69 -32.81
C ALA A 853 -18.60 2.95 -32.96
N ILE A 854 -17.50 3.54 -32.45
CA ILE A 854 -16.20 2.87 -32.31
C ILE A 854 -15.63 3.14 -30.92
N GLY A 855 -15.40 2.09 -30.15
CA GLY A 855 -14.62 2.14 -28.91
C GLY A 855 -13.16 1.77 -29.16
N LEU A 856 -12.22 2.56 -28.64
CA LEU A 856 -10.78 2.30 -28.67
C LEU A 856 -10.26 2.02 -27.26
N SER A 857 -9.69 0.83 -27.03
CA SER A 857 -9.16 0.39 -25.75
C SER A 857 -7.68 0.01 -25.85
N ASP A 858 -6.92 0.31 -24.80
CA ASP A 858 -5.51 -0.09 -24.66
C ASP A 858 -5.37 -1.52 -24.10
N TYR A 859 -4.98 -2.46 -24.96
CA TYR A 859 -4.72 -3.87 -24.64
C TYR A 859 -3.23 -4.17 -24.45
N SER A 860 -2.37 -3.14 -24.39
CA SER A 860 -0.92 -3.30 -24.30
C SER A 860 -0.46 -4.14 -23.11
N SER A 861 -1.25 -4.25 -22.05
CA SER A 861 -0.92 -5.07 -20.89
C SER A 861 -1.14 -6.57 -21.09
N PHE A 862 -1.86 -7.02 -22.14
CA PHE A 862 -2.10 -8.45 -22.35
C PHE A 862 -0.77 -9.18 -22.54
N THR A 863 -0.65 -10.39 -22.00
CA THR A 863 0.57 -11.20 -22.14
C THR A 863 0.75 -11.59 -23.59
N LYS A 864 1.97 -11.43 -24.11
CA LYS A 864 2.35 -11.76 -25.48
C LYS A 864 3.61 -12.61 -25.43
N ILE A 865 3.55 -13.83 -25.95
CA ILE A 865 4.68 -14.76 -25.96
C ILE A 865 4.87 -15.30 -27.37
N ASP A 866 6.07 -15.13 -27.91
CA ASP A 866 6.48 -15.76 -29.16
C ASP A 866 7.07 -17.15 -28.84
N ILE A 867 6.64 -18.16 -29.61
CA ILE A 867 7.08 -19.54 -29.49
C ILE A 867 7.59 -19.99 -30.86
N LEU A 868 8.86 -20.36 -30.90
CA LEU A 868 9.61 -20.52 -32.15
C LEU A 868 10.35 -21.86 -32.19
N SER A 869 10.48 -22.46 -33.38
CA SER A 869 11.27 -23.67 -33.63
C SER A 869 11.97 -23.58 -34.99
N LYS A 870 12.74 -24.60 -35.40
CA LYS A 870 13.31 -24.64 -36.78
C LYS A 870 12.37 -25.30 -37.79
N GLY A 871 11.53 -26.22 -37.31
CA GLY A 871 10.53 -26.95 -38.07
C GLY A 871 9.26 -27.16 -37.24
N ARG A 872 8.58 -28.29 -37.44
CA ARG A 872 7.27 -28.55 -36.83
C ARG A 872 7.28 -28.83 -35.31
N GLU A 873 8.43 -28.74 -34.65
CA GLU A 873 8.57 -29.06 -33.23
C GLU A 873 7.67 -28.17 -32.34
N VAL A 874 7.46 -26.90 -32.71
CA VAL A 874 6.53 -26.02 -31.99
C VAL A 874 5.08 -26.50 -32.07
N VAL A 875 4.65 -27.02 -33.23
CA VAL A 875 3.28 -27.55 -33.41
C VAL A 875 3.11 -28.76 -32.51
N ASP A 876 4.10 -29.65 -32.49
CA ASP A 876 4.07 -30.87 -31.69
C ASP A 876 4.05 -30.58 -30.19
N CYS A 877 4.86 -29.62 -29.73
CA CYS A 877 4.88 -29.16 -28.36
C CYS A 877 3.55 -28.53 -27.95
N LEU A 878 2.99 -27.64 -28.79
CA LEU A 878 1.72 -26.98 -28.51
C LEU A 878 0.53 -27.94 -28.58
N GLN A 879 0.54 -28.96 -29.45
CA GLN A 879 -0.48 -30.00 -29.48
C GLN A 879 -0.52 -30.80 -28.17
N TYR A 880 0.63 -31.02 -27.53
CA TYR A 880 0.68 -31.66 -26.21
C TYR A 880 0.22 -30.73 -25.07
N LEU A 881 0.54 -29.44 -25.16
CA LEU A 881 0.23 -28.46 -24.11
C LEU A 881 -1.23 -27.97 -24.11
N CYS A 882 -1.83 -27.85 -25.30
CA CYS A 882 -3.13 -27.23 -25.50
C CYS A 882 -4.22 -28.28 -25.69
N SER A 883 -5.44 -28.02 -25.20
CA SER A 883 -6.58 -28.92 -25.40
C SER A 883 -7.25 -28.81 -26.77
N ASN A 884 -7.13 -27.66 -27.45
CA ASN A 884 -7.65 -27.49 -28.81
C ASN A 884 -6.64 -27.97 -29.85
N ASP A 885 -7.10 -28.14 -31.10
CA ASP A 885 -6.21 -28.41 -32.23
C ASP A 885 -5.50 -27.14 -32.67
N VAL A 886 -4.18 -27.10 -32.53
CA VAL A 886 -3.35 -25.94 -32.88
C VAL A 886 -2.75 -26.01 -34.28
N ASP A 887 -2.91 -27.14 -34.99
CA ASP A 887 -2.43 -27.31 -36.37
C ASP A 887 -3.41 -26.71 -37.39
N ILE A 888 -3.72 -25.43 -37.19
CA ILE A 888 -4.64 -24.64 -38.03
C ILE A 888 -3.90 -24.01 -39.21
N PRO A 889 -4.58 -23.61 -40.31
CA PRO A 889 -3.93 -22.93 -41.44
C PRO A 889 -3.13 -21.68 -41.04
N LEU A 890 -2.14 -21.31 -41.86
CA LEU A 890 -1.36 -20.09 -41.68
C LEU A 890 -2.26 -18.85 -41.61
N GLY A 891 -2.00 -17.96 -40.66
CA GLY A 891 -2.86 -16.82 -40.37
C GLY A 891 -4.10 -17.16 -39.55
N GLY A 892 -4.32 -18.43 -39.18
CA GLY A 892 -5.38 -18.83 -38.27
C GLY A 892 -5.13 -18.39 -36.83
N ILE A 893 -6.22 -18.11 -36.11
CA ILE A 893 -6.25 -17.89 -34.67
C ILE A 893 -7.08 -19.01 -34.04
N ILE A 894 -6.60 -19.57 -32.94
CA ILE A 894 -7.35 -20.54 -32.15
C ILE A 894 -7.37 -20.18 -30.67
N HIS A 895 -8.54 -20.24 -30.04
CA HIS A 895 -8.65 -20.19 -28.59
C HIS A 895 -8.48 -21.57 -28.00
N THR A 896 -7.64 -21.66 -26.96
CA THR A 896 -7.38 -22.92 -26.27
C THR A 896 -7.06 -22.66 -24.80
N GLY A 897 -7.19 -23.71 -23.98
CA GLY A 897 -6.58 -23.74 -22.67
C GLY A 897 -5.37 -24.67 -22.63
N MET A 898 -4.51 -24.45 -21.65
CA MET A 898 -3.53 -25.43 -21.20
C MET A 898 -4.02 -25.97 -19.86
N GLN A 899 -4.31 -27.26 -19.78
CA GLN A 899 -4.87 -27.89 -18.59
C GLN A 899 -3.79 -28.51 -17.71
N ASN A 900 -4.07 -28.64 -16.42
CA ASN A 900 -3.33 -29.53 -15.53
C ASN A 900 -3.88 -30.97 -15.62
N LYS A 901 -3.24 -31.90 -14.91
CA LYS A 901 -3.62 -33.32 -14.89
C LYS A 901 -5.04 -33.57 -14.37
N LEU A 902 -5.63 -32.62 -13.64
CA LEU A 902 -7.01 -32.69 -13.14
C LEU A 902 -8.02 -32.06 -14.11
N GLY A 903 -7.58 -31.56 -15.27
CA GLY A 903 -8.42 -30.94 -16.30
C GLY A 903 -8.70 -29.45 -16.08
N GLY A 904 -8.17 -28.84 -15.01
CA GLY A 904 -8.37 -27.42 -14.71
C GLY A 904 -7.44 -26.49 -15.50
N TYR A 905 -7.79 -25.21 -15.67
CA TYR A 905 -7.02 -24.26 -16.48
C TYR A 905 -5.76 -23.75 -15.77
N GLU A 906 -4.60 -24.17 -16.25
CA GLU A 906 -3.33 -23.50 -15.92
C GLU A 906 -3.20 -22.18 -16.67
N ASN A 907 -3.62 -22.17 -17.94
CA ASN A 907 -3.66 -21.00 -18.78
C ASN A 907 -4.88 -21.00 -19.72
N ASP A 908 -5.43 -19.83 -20.00
CA ASP A 908 -6.46 -19.58 -21.03
C ASP A 908 -5.89 -18.56 -22.03
N CYS A 909 -5.78 -18.95 -23.30
CA CYS A 909 -5.05 -18.16 -24.28
C CYS A 909 -5.61 -18.26 -25.70
N SER A 910 -5.08 -17.39 -26.57
CA SER A 910 -5.27 -17.43 -28.01
C SER A 910 -3.92 -17.67 -28.67
N LEU A 911 -3.84 -18.59 -29.61
CA LEU A 911 -2.64 -18.87 -30.39
C LEU A 911 -2.86 -18.41 -31.82
N VAL A 912 -1.87 -17.69 -32.35
CA VAL A 912 -1.85 -17.21 -33.73
C VAL A 912 -0.72 -17.90 -34.46
N ARG A 913 -1.03 -18.58 -35.56
CA ARG A 913 -0.01 -19.24 -36.40
C ARG A 913 0.55 -18.22 -37.39
N ILE A 914 1.75 -17.73 -37.12
CA ILE A 914 2.40 -16.67 -37.91
C ILE A 914 3.15 -17.26 -39.10
N ALA A 915 3.82 -18.39 -38.91
CA ALA A 915 4.59 -19.06 -39.96
C ALA A 915 4.29 -20.57 -39.97
N GLU A 916 4.43 -21.18 -41.15
CA GLU A 916 4.00 -22.57 -41.38
C GLU A 916 4.72 -23.56 -40.46
N ASN A 917 6.03 -23.41 -40.28
CA ASN A 917 6.88 -24.42 -39.64
C ASN A 917 7.77 -23.86 -38.53
N HIS A 918 7.52 -22.68 -37.95
CA HIS A 918 8.46 -22.17 -36.95
C HIS A 918 7.97 -21.05 -36.01
N SER A 919 6.70 -20.59 -36.09
CA SER A 919 6.31 -19.43 -35.27
C SER A 919 4.83 -19.38 -34.90
N TYR A 920 4.58 -19.28 -33.59
CA TYR A 920 3.30 -18.91 -32.99
C TYR A 920 3.47 -17.69 -32.10
N MET A 921 2.45 -16.83 -32.07
CA MET A 921 2.29 -15.79 -31.05
C MET A 921 1.10 -16.13 -30.16
N MET A 922 1.35 -16.22 -28.86
CA MET A 922 0.34 -16.47 -27.84
C MET A 922 -0.09 -15.18 -27.17
N ILE A 923 -1.39 -14.99 -27.04
CA ILE A 923 -2.03 -13.91 -26.30
C ILE A 923 -2.76 -14.47 -25.09
N ALA A 924 -2.48 -13.95 -23.90
CA ALA A 924 -3.13 -14.36 -22.66
C ALA A 924 -3.48 -13.15 -21.76
N PRO A 925 -4.43 -13.29 -20.82
CA PRO A 925 -4.70 -12.31 -19.78
C PRO A 925 -3.44 -11.83 -19.05
N THR A 926 -3.37 -10.52 -18.77
CA THR A 926 -2.21 -9.86 -18.14
C THR A 926 -1.68 -10.56 -16.89
N ILE A 927 -2.55 -11.09 -16.03
CA ILE A 927 -2.17 -11.71 -14.77
C ILE A 927 -1.47 -13.07 -14.94
N GLN A 928 -1.50 -13.66 -16.13
CA GLN A 928 -0.85 -14.93 -16.43
C GLN A 928 0.59 -14.78 -16.93
N GLN A 929 1.14 -13.55 -17.04
CA GLN A 929 2.42 -13.30 -17.72
C GLN A 929 3.56 -14.25 -17.31
N THR A 930 3.89 -14.32 -16.02
CA THR A 930 4.93 -15.24 -15.52
C THR A 930 4.44 -16.68 -15.52
N ARG A 931 3.16 -16.93 -15.17
CA ARG A 931 2.58 -18.27 -15.06
C ARG A 931 2.61 -19.04 -16.39
N CYS A 932 2.09 -18.43 -17.46
CA CYS A 932 2.14 -18.97 -18.82
C CYS A 932 3.56 -19.35 -19.22
N LYS A 933 4.50 -18.42 -19.00
CA LYS A 933 5.91 -18.63 -19.32
C LYS A 933 6.48 -19.83 -18.57
N VAL A 934 6.31 -19.89 -17.25
CA VAL A 934 6.83 -20.99 -16.41
C VAL A 934 6.20 -22.33 -16.81
N TRP A 935 4.88 -22.35 -17.04
CA TRP A 935 4.17 -23.56 -17.43
C TRP A 935 4.68 -24.12 -18.76
N ILE A 936 4.85 -23.28 -19.79
CA ILE A 936 5.37 -23.72 -21.08
C ILE A 936 6.82 -24.17 -20.93
N GLN A 937 7.67 -23.38 -20.26
CA GLN A 937 9.08 -23.70 -20.05
C GLN A 937 9.30 -25.05 -19.37
N LYS A 938 8.45 -25.42 -18.41
CA LYS A 938 8.50 -26.72 -17.72
C LYS A 938 8.28 -27.93 -18.64
N HIS A 939 7.64 -27.71 -19.80
CA HIS A 939 7.25 -28.75 -20.74
C HIS A 939 7.91 -28.60 -22.12
N LEU A 940 8.86 -27.66 -22.27
CA LEU A 940 9.63 -27.54 -23.51
C LEU A 940 10.51 -28.80 -23.71
N PRO A 941 10.77 -29.19 -24.98
CA PRO A 941 11.75 -30.23 -25.28
C PRO A 941 13.13 -29.92 -24.71
N ALA A 942 13.78 -30.91 -24.09
CA ALA A 942 15.07 -30.75 -23.44
C ALA A 942 16.24 -30.50 -24.42
N ASP A 943 16.05 -30.76 -25.71
CA ASP A 943 17.03 -30.54 -26.77
C ASP A 943 17.12 -29.07 -27.24
N GLY A 944 16.23 -28.20 -26.74
CA GLY A 944 16.18 -26.79 -27.12
C GLY A 944 15.61 -26.53 -28.53
N SER A 945 14.93 -27.51 -29.12
CA SER A 945 14.29 -27.38 -30.45
C SER A 945 13.18 -26.33 -30.51
N VAL A 946 12.53 -26.05 -29.38
CA VAL A 946 11.50 -25.02 -29.22
C VAL A 946 12.00 -23.96 -28.23
N THR A 947 11.87 -22.70 -28.63
CA THR A 947 12.27 -21.53 -27.84
C THR A 947 11.06 -20.66 -27.54
N LEU A 948 11.12 -19.95 -26.42
CA LEU A 948 10.04 -19.12 -25.91
C LEU A 948 10.57 -17.73 -25.52
N SER A 949 9.88 -16.68 -25.95
CA SER A 949 10.24 -15.29 -25.67
C SER A 949 9.02 -14.48 -25.22
N ASP A 950 9.12 -13.82 -24.06
CA ASP A 950 8.09 -12.89 -23.57
C ASP A 950 8.26 -11.53 -24.26
N VAL A 951 7.41 -11.28 -25.26
CA VAL A 951 7.39 -10.05 -26.07
C VAL A 951 6.32 -9.07 -25.61
N THR A 952 5.75 -9.27 -24.42
CA THR A 952 4.67 -8.43 -23.86
C THR A 952 4.99 -6.94 -23.91
N SER A 953 6.24 -6.56 -23.60
CA SER A 953 6.69 -5.18 -23.55
C SER A 953 7.15 -4.62 -24.90
N MET A 954 7.23 -5.44 -25.96
CA MET A 954 7.69 -5.00 -27.30
C MET A 954 6.58 -4.41 -28.15
N TYR A 955 5.32 -4.77 -27.86
CA TYR A 955 4.16 -4.36 -28.62
C TYR A 955 3.17 -3.53 -27.80
N THR A 956 2.75 -2.41 -28.37
CA THR A 956 1.52 -1.72 -27.99
C THR A 956 0.36 -2.47 -28.63
N ALA A 957 -0.71 -2.76 -27.88
CA ALA A 957 -1.89 -3.38 -28.46
C ALA A 957 -3.08 -2.44 -28.35
N ILE A 958 -3.71 -2.11 -29.49
CA ILE A 958 -4.90 -1.26 -29.55
C ILE A 958 -6.06 -2.13 -30.03
N CYS A 959 -7.11 -2.21 -29.22
CA CYS A 959 -8.36 -2.83 -29.64
C CYS A 959 -9.32 -1.75 -30.10
N ILE A 960 -9.78 -1.84 -31.35
CA ILE A 960 -10.90 -1.04 -31.85
C ILE A 960 -12.10 -1.96 -32.03
N MET A 961 -13.24 -1.56 -31.48
CA MET A 961 -14.46 -2.37 -31.52
C MET A 961 -15.70 -1.51 -31.81
N GLY A 962 -16.65 -2.09 -32.51
CA GLY A 962 -17.88 -1.44 -32.94
C GLY A 962 -18.17 -1.64 -34.43
N PRO A 963 -19.39 -1.31 -34.86
CA PRO A 963 -19.88 -1.58 -36.22
C PRO A 963 -19.06 -0.93 -37.34
N PHE A 964 -18.45 0.23 -37.08
CA PHE A 964 -17.75 1.02 -38.11
C PHE A 964 -16.23 0.78 -38.16
N THR A 965 -15.72 -0.18 -37.40
CA THR A 965 -14.27 -0.45 -37.30
C THR A 965 -13.63 -0.82 -38.63
N ARG A 966 -14.31 -1.62 -39.45
CA ARG A 966 -13.85 -1.99 -40.80
C ARG A 966 -13.78 -0.78 -41.72
N ASN A 967 -14.81 0.08 -41.71
CA ASN A 967 -14.82 1.32 -42.49
C ASN A 967 -13.66 2.24 -42.12
N LEU A 968 -13.41 2.42 -40.82
CA LEU A 968 -12.27 3.20 -40.33
C LEU A 968 -10.94 2.63 -40.82
N LEU A 969 -10.70 1.33 -40.63
CA LEU A 969 -9.42 0.75 -41.02
C LEU A 969 -9.19 0.77 -42.53
N SER A 970 -10.23 0.55 -43.35
CA SER A 970 -10.12 0.58 -44.81
C SER A 970 -9.67 1.93 -45.39
N GLU A 971 -9.71 3.01 -44.61
CA GLU A 971 -9.15 4.31 -45.03
C GLU A 971 -7.67 4.48 -44.69
N LEU A 972 -7.19 3.66 -43.77
CA LEU A 972 -5.81 3.70 -43.28
C LEU A 972 -4.97 2.57 -43.88
N THR A 973 -5.57 1.63 -44.61
CA THR A 973 -4.86 0.51 -45.24
C THR A 973 -5.41 0.21 -46.62
N ASP A 974 -4.52 -0.16 -47.53
CA ASP A 974 -4.88 -0.71 -48.85
C ASP A 974 -5.17 -2.22 -48.79
N THR A 975 -5.00 -2.85 -47.62
CA THR A 975 -5.27 -4.28 -47.42
C THR A 975 -6.79 -4.54 -47.49
N ASP A 976 -7.21 -5.54 -48.25
CA ASP A 976 -8.61 -5.96 -48.28
C ASP A 976 -9.07 -6.55 -46.93
N LEU A 977 -9.97 -5.83 -46.27
CA LEU A 977 -10.57 -6.15 -44.97
C LEU A 977 -11.97 -6.77 -45.08
N SER A 978 -12.43 -7.08 -46.31
CA SER A 978 -13.73 -7.74 -46.50
C SER A 978 -13.78 -9.08 -45.75
N PRO A 979 -14.95 -9.51 -45.22
CA PRO A 979 -15.09 -10.79 -44.52
C PRO A 979 -14.55 -12.00 -45.29
N ARG A 980 -14.57 -11.94 -46.63
CA ARG A 980 -14.02 -12.99 -47.49
C ARG A 980 -12.49 -13.04 -47.45
N SER A 981 -11.85 -11.88 -47.43
CA SER A 981 -10.39 -11.77 -47.48
C SER A 981 -9.78 -11.82 -46.09
N PHE A 982 -10.42 -11.21 -45.09
CA PHE A 982 -9.96 -11.17 -43.71
C PHE A 982 -11.04 -11.70 -42.76
N PRO A 983 -11.33 -13.01 -42.81
CA PRO A 983 -12.41 -13.62 -42.04
C PRO A 983 -12.14 -13.55 -40.53
N PHE A 984 -13.21 -13.65 -39.75
CA PHE A 984 -13.12 -13.76 -38.30
C PHE A 984 -12.23 -14.95 -37.87
N PHE A 985 -11.53 -14.84 -36.73
CA PHE A 985 -10.50 -15.80 -36.29
C PHE A 985 -9.26 -15.91 -37.19
N THR A 986 -8.92 -14.83 -37.90
CA THR A 986 -7.66 -14.79 -38.65
C THR A 986 -6.81 -13.58 -38.32
N PHE A 987 -5.57 -13.67 -38.75
CA PHE A 987 -4.49 -12.74 -38.58
C PHE A 987 -3.97 -12.29 -39.95
N LYS A 988 -3.65 -11.00 -40.07
CA LYS A 988 -2.91 -10.44 -41.18
C LYS A 988 -1.89 -9.44 -40.69
N GLU A 989 -0.78 -9.35 -41.41
CA GLU A 989 0.09 -8.19 -41.35
C GLU A 989 -0.42 -7.15 -42.35
N LEU A 990 -0.57 -5.90 -41.91
CA LEU A 990 -1.06 -4.81 -42.74
C LEU A 990 -0.39 -3.49 -42.39
N ASP A 991 -0.49 -2.53 -43.30
CA ASP A 991 -0.05 -1.15 -43.08
C ASP A 991 -1.19 -0.33 -42.46
N VAL A 992 -0.88 0.58 -41.53
CA VAL A 992 -1.86 1.54 -40.97
C VAL A 992 -1.30 2.95 -41.08
N GLY A 993 -1.89 3.76 -41.96
CA GLY A 993 -1.42 5.08 -42.33
C GLY A 993 -0.08 5.00 -43.07
N LEU A 994 1.01 5.23 -42.35
CA LEU A 994 2.38 5.18 -42.88
C LEU A 994 3.24 4.14 -42.14
N ALA A 995 2.67 3.48 -41.13
CA ALA A 995 3.34 2.44 -40.36
C ALA A 995 3.09 1.10 -41.04
N ASN A 996 4.15 0.34 -41.26
CA ASN A 996 4.10 -1.00 -41.85
C ASN A 996 4.24 -2.09 -40.78
N GLY A 997 3.95 -3.33 -41.18
CA GLY A 997 4.19 -4.50 -40.33
C GLY A 997 3.26 -4.60 -39.11
N ILE A 998 2.05 -4.02 -39.18
CA ILE A 998 1.10 -4.05 -38.06
C ILE A 998 0.39 -5.39 -38.05
N ARG A 999 0.53 -6.10 -36.92
CA ARG A 999 -0.09 -7.40 -36.70
C ARG A 999 -1.56 -7.20 -36.31
N ALA A 1000 -2.48 -7.36 -37.26
CA ALA A 1000 -3.91 -7.23 -37.04
C ALA A 1000 -4.58 -8.59 -36.81
N MET A 1001 -5.35 -8.70 -35.74
CA MET A 1001 -6.17 -9.88 -35.44
C MET A 1001 -7.65 -9.51 -35.58
N ASN A 1002 -8.40 -10.24 -36.41
CA ASN A 1002 -9.85 -10.11 -36.51
C ASN A 1002 -10.52 -10.93 -35.39
N LEU A 1003 -10.38 -10.41 -34.17
CA LEU A 1003 -10.88 -10.99 -32.93
C LEU A 1003 -10.81 -9.95 -31.83
N THR A 1004 -11.90 -9.78 -31.06
CA THR A 1004 -11.91 -8.98 -29.83
C THR A 1004 -12.24 -9.85 -28.62
N HIS A 1005 -11.71 -9.48 -27.46
CA HIS A 1005 -11.98 -10.19 -26.21
C HIS A 1005 -13.33 -9.81 -25.56
N THR A 1006 -14.11 -8.95 -26.22
CA THR A 1006 -15.45 -8.51 -25.79
C THR A 1006 -16.58 -9.17 -26.60
N GLY A 1007 -16.26 -9.85 -27.71
CA GLY A 1007 -17.26 -10.40 -28.62
C GLY A 1007 -17.93 -9.37 -29.52
N GLU A 1008 -17.43 -8.13 -29.51
CA GLU A 1008 -17.87 -7.08 -30.42
C GLU A 1008 -17.05 -7.12 -31.72
N LEU A 1009 -17.67 -6.71 -32.83
CA LEU A 1009 -16.98 -6.63 -34.12
C LEU A 1009 -15.77 -5.71 -33.98
N GLY A 1010 -14.60 -6.11 -34.48
CA GLY A 1010 -13.42 -5.26 -34.41
C GLY A 1010 -12.11 -6.01 -34.58
N TYR A 1011 -11.04 -5.26 -34.36
CA TYR A 1011 -9.67 -5.72 -34.55
C TYR A 1011 -8.80 -5.38 -33.36
N VAL A 1012 -7.85 -6.25 -33.04
CA VAL A 1012 -6.75 -5.94 -32.14
C VAL A 1012 -5.48 -5.79 -32.97
N LEU A 1013 -4.88 -4.60 -32.89
CA LEU A 1013 -3.66 -4.24 -33.60
C LEU A 1013 -2.49 -4.35 -32.64
N TYR A 1014 -1.55 -5.25 -32.92
CA TYR A 1014 -0.28 -5.39 -32.21
C TYR A 1014 0.79 -4.61 -32.97
N ILE A 1015 1.20 -3.48 -32.39
CA ILE A 1015 1.99 -2.44 -33.03
C ILE A 1015 3.36 -2.40 -32.37
N PRO A 1016 4.47 -2.50 -33.12
CA PRO A 1016 5.81 -2.22 -32.60
C PRO A 1016 5.84 -0.85 -31.90
N ASN A 1017 6.45 -0.77 -30.71
CA ASN A 1017 6.34 0.42 -29.86
C ASN A 1017 6.77 1.73 -30.52
N GLU A 1018 7.74 1.69 -31.44
CA GLU A 1018 8.21 2.87 -32.17
C GLU A 1018 7.15 3.48 -33.10
N LEU A 1019 6.21 2.66 -33.59
CA LEU A 1019 5.13 3.06 -34.51
C LEU A 1019 3.82 3.39 -33.77
N ALA A 1020 3.73 3.07 -32.48
CA ALA A 1020 2.49 3.10 -31.71
C ALA A 1020 1.80 4.47 -31.68
N LEU A 1021 2.56 5.56 -31.51
CA LEU A 1021 2.00 6.91 -31.49
C LEU A 1021 1.48 7.35 -32.86
N HIS A 1022 2.13 6.94 -33.94
CA HIS A 1022 1.67 7.21 -35.31
C HIS A 1022 0.33 6.53 -35.54
N VAL A 1023 0.28 5.21 -35.35
CA VAL A 1023 -0.93 4.40 -35.55
C VAL A 1023 -2.09 4.91 -34.68
N TYR A 1024 -1.85 5.18 -33.40
CA TYR A 1024 -2.86 5.76 -32.52
C TYR A 1024 -3.41 7.10 -33.03
N THR A 1025 -2.53 7.99 -33.48
CA THR A 1025 -2.93 9.32 -33.95
C THR A 1025 -3.78 9.22 -35.22
N GLN A 1026 -3.39 8.36 -36.17
CA GLN A 1026 -4.14 8.12 -37.40
C GLN A 1026 -5.53 7.52 -37.12
N LEU A 1027 -5.61 6.54 -36.21
CA LEU A 1027 -6.89 5.94 -35.80
C LEU A 1027 -7.84 6.96 -35.17
N ILE A 1028 -7.32 7.82 -34.28
CA ILE A 1028 -8.12 8.85 -33.63
C ILE A 1028 -8.59 9.89 -34.65
N GLU A 1029 -7.72 10.38 -35.54
CA GLU A 1029 -8.06 11.41 -36.51
C GLU A 1029 -9.12 10.92 -37.51
N ALA A 1030 -8.85 9.79 -38.18
CA ALA A 1030 -9.79 9.20 -39.14
C ALA A 1030 -11.08 8.71 -38.45
N GLY A 1031 -11.00 8.30 -37.18
CA GLY A 1031 -12.12 7.81 -36.40
C GLY A 1031 -13.13 8.88 -35.99
N LYS A 1032 -12.78 10.18 -36.01
CA LYS A 1032 -13.68 11.27 -35.56
C LYS A 1032 -15.04 11.24 -36.27
N LYS A 1033 -15.04 10.99 -37.58
CA LYS A 1033 -16.28 10.94 -38.38
C LYS A 1033 -17.17 9.72 -38.08
N TYR A 1034 -16.59 8.69 -37.47
CA TYR A 1034 -17.29 7.48 -37.02
C TYR A 1034 -17.66 7.55 -35.54
N GLY A 1035 -17.45 8.70 -34.89
CA GLY A 1035 -17.74 8.87 -33.46
C GLY A 1035 -16.82 8.05 -32.56
N ILE A 1036 -15.55 7.87 -32.93
CA ILE A 1036 -14.58 7.13 -32.11
C ILE A 1036 -14.48 7.73 -30.69
N ARG A 1037 -14.50 6.87 -29.69
CA ARG A 1037 -14.29 7.22 -28.29
C ARG A 1037 -13.33 6.24 -27.62
N HIS A 1038 -12.56 6.73 -26.65
CA HIS A 1038 -11.80 5.85 -25.79
C HIS A 1038 -12.75 5.03 -24.90
N ALA A 1039 -12.37 3.79 -24.61
CA ALA A 1039 -13.10 2.91 -23.71
C ALA A 1039 -12.13 2.25 -22.74
N GLY A 1040 -12.46 2.29 -21.45
CA GLY A 1040 -11.68 1.71 -20.37
C GLY A 1040 -12.08 0.27 -20.04
N TYR A 1041 -11.31 -0.36 -19.15
CA TYR A 1041 -11.52 -1.76 -18.78
C TYR A 1041 -12.84 -2.04 -18.06
N TYR A 1042 -13.49 -1.04 -17.45
CA TYR A 1042 -14.80 -1.25 -16.82
C TYR A 1042 -15.91 -1.40 -17.86
N ALA A 1043 -15.86 -0.63 -18.97
CA ALA A 1043 -16.75 -0.85 -20.11
C ALA A 1043 -16.51 -2.21 -20.75
N MET A 1044 -15.24 -2.61 -20.93
CA MET A 1044 -14.89 -3.95 -21.45
C MET A 1044 -15.45 -5.08 -20.56
N ARG A 1045 -15.37 -4.89 -19.23
CA ARG A 1045 -15.95 -5.83 -18.26
C ARG A 1045 -17.47 -5.91 -18.42
N ALA A 1046 -18.17 -4.79 -18.55
CA ALA A 1046 -19.62 -4.81 -18.74
C ALA A 1046 -20.04 -5.54 -20.01
N ILE A 1047 -19.37 -5.27 -21.14
CA ILE A 1047 -19.65 -5.94 -22.43
C ILE A 1047 -19.43 -7.45 -22.33
N ARG A 1048 -18.28 -7.89 -21.81
CA ARG A 1048 -17.96 -9.32 -21.73
C ARG A 1048 -18.90 -10.05 -20.77
N VAL A 1049 -19.35 -9.39 -19.69
CA VAL A 1049 -20.26 -9.99 -18.71
C VAL A 1049 -21.66 -10.19 -19.29
N GLU A 1050 -22.20 -9.18 -19.99
CA GLU A 1050 -23.48 -9.34 -20.68
C GLU A 1050 -23.42 -10.43 -21.76
N ARG A 1051 -22.29 -10.52 -22.47
CA ARG A 1051 -22.01 -11.57 -23.45
C ARG A 1051 -21.70 -12.93 -22.85
N PHE A 1052 -21.64 -13.05 -21.52
CA PHE A 1052 -21.41 -14.30 -20.81
C PHE A 1052 -19.99 -14.90 -21.03
N TYR A 1053 -18.99 -14.06 -21.30
CA TYR A 1053 -17.61 -14.47 -21.48
C TYR A 1053 -16.94 -14.66 -20.12
N ALA A 1054 -16.51 -15.89 -19.81
CA ALA A 1054 -15.65 -16.19 -18.67
C ALA A 1054 -14.20 -15.67 -18.88
N PHE A 1055 -13.57 -15.18 -17.81
CA PHE A 1055 -12.23 -14.63 -17.79
C PHE A 1055 -11.33 -15.34 -16.75
N TRP A 1056 -10.10 -15.66 -17.12
CA TRP A 1056 -9.18 -16.36 -16.21
C TRP A 1056 -8.73 -15.49 -15.03
N GLY A 1057 -8.63 -16.09 -13.85
CA GLY A 1057 -8.41 -15.47 -12.54
C GLY A 1057 -9.63 -14.75 -11.97
N GLN A 1058 -10.80 -14.92 -12.59
CA GLN A 1058 -12.09 -14.45 -12.07
C GLN A 1058 -13.13 -15.57 -12.15
N ASP A 1059 -13.33 -16.12 -13.36
CA ASP A 1059 -14.29 -17.19 -13.63
C ASP A 1059 -13.60 -18.53 -13.95
N LEU A 1060 -12.36 -18.49 -14.45
CA LEU A 1060 -11.54 -19.67 -14.72
C LEU A 1060 -10.33 -19.67 -13.81
N ASP A 1061 -9.96 -20.84 -13.29
CA ASP A 1061 -8.81 -21.06 -12.43
C ASP A 1061 -8.28 -22.49 -12.61
N THR A 1062 -7.35 -22.88 -11.75
CA THR A 1062 -6.68 -24.20 -11.80
C THR A 1062 -7.60 -25.38 -11.46
N THR A 1063 -8.83 -25.12 -10.98
CA THR A 1063 -9.83 -26.13 -10.62
C THR A 1063 -11.03 -26.13 -11.58
N THR A 1064 -11.13 -25.12 -12.42
CA THR A 1064 -12.24 -24.93 -13.34
C THR A 1064 -11.96 -25.64 -14.65
N THR A 1065 -12.89 -26.47 -15.10
CA THR A 1065 -12.73 -27.27 -16.33
C THR A 1065 -13.48 -26.64 -17.51
N PRO A 1066 -13.06 -26.89 -18.76
CA PRO A 1066 -13.79 -26.45 -19.94
C PRO A 1066 -15.25 -26.94 -19.99
N LEU A 1067 -15.54 -28.14 -19.47
CA LEU A 1067 -16.88 -28.74 -19.52
C LEU A 1067 -17.85 -28.01 -18.57
N GLU A 1068 -17.42 -27.70 -17.34
CA GLU A 1068 -18.23 -26.92 -16.37
C GLU A 1068 -18.60 -25.53 -16.91
N CYS A 1069 -17.70 -24.92 -17.67
CA CYS A 1069 -17.90 -23.63 -18.33
C CYS A 1069 -18.71 -23.69 -19.63
N GLY A 1070 -19.09 -24.89 -20.09
CA GLY A 1070 -19.80 -25.05 -21.35
C GLY A 1070 -18.95 -24.77 -22.59
N ARG A 1071 -17.63 -24.96 -22.47
CA ARG A 1071 -16.62 -24.71 -23.50
C ARG A 1071 -15.99 -26.01 -24.02
N SER A 1072 -16.73 -27.12 -23.97
CA SER A 1072 -16.26 -28.43 -24.44
C SER A 1072 -15.85 -28.41 -25.92
N TRP A 1073 -16.48 -27.57 -26.75
CA TRP A 1073 -16.12 -27.39 -28.16
C TRP A 1073 -14.71 -26.80 -28.38
N ARG A 1074 -14.10 -26.19 -27.35
CA ARG A 1074 -12.69 -25.74 -27.34
C ARG A 1074 -11.70 -26.85 -27.00
N VAL A 1075 -12.18 -28.06 -26.72
CA VAL A 1075 -11.36 -29.25 -26.43
C VAL A 1075 -11.53 -30.23 -27.56
N LYS A 1076 -10.41 -30.64 -28.18
CA LYS A 1076 -10.38 -31.61 -29.29
C LYS A 1076 -9.75 -32.90 -28.79
N PHE A 1077 -10.59 -33.82 -28.34
CA PHE A 1077 -10.17 -35.13 -27.82
C PHE A 1077 -9.58 -36.04 -28.92
N ASP A 1078 -10.01 -35.84 -30.16
CA ASP A 1078 -9.70 -36.66 -31.33
C ASP A 1078 -8.63 -36.06 -32.26
N LYS A 1079 -7.86 -35.07 -31.79
CA LYS A 1079 -6.83 -34.37 -32.59
C LYS A 1079 -5.54 -35.17 -32.88
N GLY A 1080 -5.56 -36.49 -32.67
CA GLY A 1080 -4.45 -37.40 -32.96
C GLY A 1080 -3.22 -37.29 -32.04
N LYS A 1081 -3.21 -36.38 -31.07
CA LYS A 1081 -2.16 -36.26 -30.04
C LYS A 1081 -2.78 -36.10 -28.66
N HIS A 1082 -2.23 -36.85 -27.71
CA HIS A 1082 -2.61 -36.74 -26.30
C HIS A 1082 -2.15 -35.39 -25.73
N PHE A 1083 -3.02 -34.71 -24.97
CA PHE A 1083 -2.70 -33.46 -24.30
C PHE A 1083 -2.83 -33.55 -22.77
N ILE A 1084 -2.17 -32.65 -22.04
CA ILE A 1084 -2.21 -32.66 -20.57
C ILE A 1084 -3.64 -32.43 -20.07
N GLY A 1085 -4.14 -33.35 -19.23
CA GLY A 1085 -5.49 -33.28 -18.65
C GLY A 1085 -6.58 -33.97 -19.47
N GLN A 1086 -6.25 -34.57 -20.62
CA GLN A 1086 -7.22 -35.27 -21.48
C GLN A 1086 -8.00 -36.35 -20.72
N GLU A 1087 -7.32 -37.26 -20.03
CA GLU A 1087 -7.96 -38.36 -19.28
C GLU A 1087 -8.98 -37.86 -18.25
N ALA A 1088 -8.64 -36.78 -17.52
CA ALA A 1088 -9.53 -36.20 -16.52
C ALA A 1088 -10.79 -35.59 -17.16
N LEU A 1089 -10.64 -34.92 -18.30
CA LEU A 1089 -11.75 -34.34 -19.04
C LEU A 1089 -12.62 -35.40 -19.73
N GLU A 1090 -12.04 -36.50 -20.21
CA GLU A 1090 -12.80 -37.65 -20.75
C GLU A 1090 -13.61 -38.33 -19.66
N LYS A 1091 -13.01 -38.55 -18.49
CA LYS A 1091 -13.70 -39.07 -17.31
C LYS A 1091 -14.86 -38.16 -16.91
N GLN A 1092 -14.62 -36.86 -16.78
CA GLN A 1092 -15.67 -35.88 -16.46
C GLN A 1092 -16.78 -35.85 -17.53
N ARG A 1093 -16.43 -36.05 -18.80
CA ARG A 1093 -17.41 -36.14 -19.90
C ARG A 1093 -18.34 -37.34 -19.72
N SER A 1094 -17.83 -38.48 -19.23
CA SER A 1094 -18.65 -39.67 -18.96
C SER A 1094 -19.46 -39.59 -17.66
N GLU A 1095 -18.94 -38.94 -16.62
CA GLU A 1095 -19.56 -38.88 -15.29
C GLU A 1095 -20.52 -37.68 -15.13
N GLY A 1096 -20.48 -36.72 -16.06
CA GLY A 1096 -21.21 -35.47 -15.98
C GLY A 1096 -20.51 -34.42 -15.09
N VAL A 1097 -20.92 -33.17 -15.22
CA VAL A 1097 -20.34 -32.06 -14.44
C VAL A 1097 -21.03 -31.93 -13.08
N LYS A 1098 -20.25 -31.67 -12.03
CA LYS A 1098 -20.76 -31.47 -10.65
C LYS A 1098 -21.07 -30.01 -10.31
N ARG A 1099 -20.71 -29.08 -11.20
CA ARG A 1099 -21.11 -27.67 -11.17
C ARG A 1099 -21.23 -27.13 -12.59
N MET A 1100 -22.04 -26.10 -12.78
CA MET A 1100 -22.29 -25.49 -14.08
C MET A 1100 -22.14 -23.97 -14.01
N TYR A 1101 -21.40 -23.40 -14.97
CA TYR A 1101 -21.30 -21.95 -15.14
C TYR A 1101 -22.60 -21.36 -15.72
N VAL A 1102 -23.15 -20.35 -15.04
CA VAL A 1102 -24.45 -19.71 -15.31
C VAL A 1102 -24.33 -18.18 -15.30
N GLN A 1103 -25.26 -17.51 -15.98
CA GLN A 1103 -25.49 -16.07 -15.89
C GLN A 1103 -26.83 -15.83 -15.17
N LEU A 1104 -26.83 -14.91 -14.22
CA LEU A 1104 -27.96 -14.54 -13.38
C LEU A 1104 -28.23 -13.04 -13.57
N VAL A 1105 -29.41 -12.71 -14.07
CA VAL A 1105 -29.86 -11.32 -14.29
C VAL A 1105 -30.86 -10.97 -13.19
N LEU A 1106 -30.52 -10.01 -12.34
CA LEU A 1106 -31.35 -9.66 -11.17
C LEU A 1106 -32.63 -8.93 -11.60
N ASN A 1107 -33.77 -9.32 -11.06
CA ASN A 1107 -35.07 -8.84 -11.49
C ASN A 1107 -35.52 -7.56 -10.80
N ASP A 1108 -35.22 -7.45 -9.51
CA ASP A 1108 -35.77 -6.52 -8.53
C ASP A 1108 -34.69 -5.72 -7.77
N HIS A 1109 -33.44 -5.73 -8.26
CA HIS A 1109 -32.36 -4.91 -7.74
C HIS A 1109 -32.46 -3.46 -8.25
N ASP A 1110 -32.52 -2.49 -7.35
CA ASP A 1110 -32.48 -1.06 -7.67
C ASP A 1110 -31.03 -0.55 -7.66
N PRO A 1111 -30.47 -0.14 -8.81
CA PRO A 1111 -29.08 0.31 -8.88
C PRO A 1111 -28.79 1.58 -8.08
N GLU A 1112 -29.77 2.42 -7.75
CA GLU A 1112 -29.56 3.67 -7.02
C GLU A 1112 -29.54 3.45 -5.50
N PHE A 1113 -30.43 2.61 -4.97
CA PHE A 1113 -30.63 2.46 -3.54
C PHE A 1113 -30.00 1.19 -2.94
N ASP A 1114 -29.88 0.13 -3.74
CA ASP A 1114 -29.42 -1.16 -3.23
C ASP A 1114 -27.90 -1.29 -3.25
N THR A 1115 -27.40 -2.20 -2.40
CA THR A 1115 -25.98 -2.59 -2.41
C THR A 1115 -25.68 -3.35 -3.70
N TRP A 1116 -24.59 -3.01 -4.37
CA TRP A 1116 -24.18 -3.64 -5.61
C TRP A 1116 -23.46 -4.97 -5.37
N PRO A 1117 -23.67 -5.97 -6.24
CA PRO A 1117 -22.93 -7.23 -6.19
C PRO A 1117 -21.49 -7.01 -6.71
N CYS A 1118 -20.53 -7.71 -6.12
CA CYS A 1118 -19.09 -7.55 -6.37
C CYS A 1118 -18.35 -8.88 -6.60
N GLY A 1119 -19.06 -10.01 -6.62
CA GLY A 1119 -18.50 -11.35 -6.70
C GLY A 1119 -18.46 -12.04 -5.34
N ASN A 1120 -18.46 -13.37 -5.38
CA ASN A 1120 -18.58 -14.27 -4.23
C ASN A 1120 -19.88 -14.10 -3.43
N GLU A 1121 -20.96 -13.63 -4.05
CA GLU A 1121 -22.29 -13.68 -3.43
C GLU A 1121 -22.87 -15.09 -3.51
N PRO A 1122 -23.51 -15.61 -2.44
CA PRO A 1122 -24.25 -16.86 -2.48
C PRO A 1122 -25.41 -16.83 -3.49
N ILE A 1123 -25.53 -17.93 -4.22
CA ILE A 1123 -26.63 -18.21 -5.13
C ILE A 1123 -27.53 -19.24 -4.46
N TYR A 1124 -28.83 -18.94 -4.42
CA TYR A 1124 -29.87 -19.84 -3.93
C TYR A 1124 -30.77 -20.28 -5.08
N LYS A 1125 -31.28 -21.52 -4.97
CA LYS A 1125 -32.32 -22.08 -5.82
C LYS A 1125 -33.39 -22.66 -4.91
N ASP A 1126 -34.63 -22.21 -5.05
CA ASP A 1126 -35.77 -22.67 -4.24
C ASP A 1126 -35.48 -22.63 -2.73
N GLY A 1127 -34.79 -21.57 -2.29
CA GLY A 1127 -34.38 -21.34 -0.90
C GLY A 1127 -33.12 -22.09 -0.44
N GLN A 1128 -32.59 -23.03 -1.23
CA GLN A 1128 -31.39 -23.81 -0.92
C GLN A 1128 -30.13 -23.20 -1.54
N TYR A 1129 -29.02 -23.20 -0.81
CA TYR A 1129 -27.74 -22.73 -1.33
C TYR A 1129 -27.24 -23.68 -2.42
N VAL A 1130 -26.89 -23.14 -3.59
CA VAL A 1130 -26.42 -23.92 -4.74
C VAL A 1130 -25.08 -23.45 -5.29
N GLY A 1131 -24.55 -22.29 -4.89
CA GLY A 1131 -23.24 -21.87 -5.39
C GLY A 1131 -22.90 -20.41 -5.15
N LEU A 1132 -21.95 -19.90 -5.93
CA LEU A 1132 -21.40 -18.56 -5.76
C LEU A 1132 -21.28 -17.81 -7.09
N THR A 1133 -21.50 -16.50 -7.03
CA THR A 1133 -21.12 -15.59 -8.11
C THR A 1133 -19.59 -15.48 -8.18
N THR A 1134 -19.04 -15.33 -9.39
CA THR A 1134 -17.61 -15.10 -9.66
C THR A 1134 -17.38 -13.67 -10.09
N THR A 1135 -18.09 -13.23 -11.14
CA THR A 1135 -17.94 -11.92 -11.75
C THR A 1135 -19.29 -11.23 -11.81
N THR A 1136 -19.31 -9.94 -11.44
CA THR A 1136 -20.51 -9.10 -11.55
C THR A 1136 -20.22 -7.84 -12.38
N ALA A 1137 -21.24 -7.35 -13.08
CA ALA A 1137 -21.26 -6.04 -13.73
C ALA A 1137 -22.71 -5.58 -13.97
N TYR A 1138 -22.90 -4.28 -14.16
CA TYR A 1138 -24.18 -3.78 -14.64
C TYR A 1138 -24.30 -4.03 -16.14
N GLY A 1139 -25.38 -4.70 -16.54
CA GLY A 1139 -25.71 -4.89 -17.95
C GLY A 1139 -26.46 -3.69 -18.49
N PHE A 1140 -25.80 -2.86 -19.31
CA PHE A 1140 -26.40 -1.65 -19.89
C PHE A 1140 -27.47 -1.94 -20.94
N THR A 1141 -27.38 -3.07 -21.66
CA THR A 1141 -28.43 -3.52 -22.57
C THR A 1141 -29.62 -4.07 -21.79
N PHE A 1142 -29.37 -4.85 -20.73
CA PHE A 1142 -30.42 -5.39 -19.86
C PHE A 1142 -31.05 -4.34 -18.94
N LYS A 1143 -30.32 -3.26 -18.64
CA LYS A 1143 -30.62 -2.28 -17.59
C LYS A 1143 -30.80 -2.92 -16.21
N LYS A 1144 -29.97 -3.92 -15.91
CA LYS A 1144 -30.04 -4.76 -14.71
C LYS A 1144 -28.65 -5.18 -14.25
N GLN A 1145 -28.50 -5.54 -12.98
CA GLN A 1145 -27.29 -6.22 -12.52
C GLN A 1145 -27.19 -7.62 -13.13
N VAL A 1146 -25.99 -7.97 -13.58
CA VAL A 1146 -25.66 -9.28 -14.15
C VAL A 1146 -24.55 -9.90 -13.33
N CYS A 1147 -24.82 -11.10 -12.82
CA CYS A 1147 -23.89 -11.92 -12.05
C CYS A 1147 -23.57 -13.18 -12.84
N LEU A 1148 -22.30 -13.49 -13.03
CA LEU A 1148 -21.84 -14.79 -13.51
C LEU A 1148 -21.43 -15.63 -12.31
N GLY A 1149 -21.53 -16.96 -12.39
CA GLY A 1149 -21.16 -17.82 -11.28
C GLY A 1149 -21.32 -19.30 -11.58
N PHE A 1150 -21.05 -20.13 -10.59
CA PHE A 1150 -21.23 -21.58 -10.68
C PHE A 1150 -22.33 -22.05 -9.74
N VAL A 1151 -23.20 -22.93 -10.24
CA VAL A 1151 -24.24 -23.62 -9.46
C VAL A 1151 -23.96 -25.11 -9.38
N LYS A 1152 -24.35 -25.73 -8.27
CA LYS A 1152 -24.23 -27.15 -7.93
C LYS A 1152 -25.59 -27.73 -7.65
N ASN A 1153 -25.74 -29.02 -7.91
CA ASN A 1153 -26.86 -29.81 -7.44
C ASN A 1153 -26.40 -30.52 -6.16
N LEU A 1154 -26.94 -30.12 -5.01
CA LEU A 1154 -26.57 -30.68 -3.71
C LEU A 1154 -27.73 -31.54 -3.20
N ASP A 1155 -27.43 -32.75 -2.73
CA ASP A 1155 -28.43 -33.57 -2.04
C ASP A 1155 -28.65 -33.13 -0.59
N SER A 1156 -29.50 -33.86 0.14
CA SER A 1156 -29.82 -33.57 1.55
C SER A 1156 -28.62 -33.67 2.50
N GLU A 1157 -27.54 -34.35 2.10
CA GLU A 1157 -26.30 -34.47 2.86
C GLU A 1157 -25.24 -33.44 2.41
N GLY A 1158 -25.58 -32.58 1.44
CA GLY A 1158 -24.69 -31.57 0.88
C GLY A 1158 -23.68 -32.13 -0.13
N GLN A 1159 -23.84 -33.37 -0.60
CA GLN A 1159 -22.97 -33.97 -1.60
C GLN A 1159 -23.34 -33.50 -3.01
N ALA A 1160 -22.31 -33.28 -3.83
CA ALA A 1160 -22.48 -32.78 -5.20
C ALA A 1160 -22.94 -33.89 -6.15
N GLN A 1161 -24.13 -33.72 -6.70
CA GLN A 1161 -24.74 -34.54 -7.74
C GLN A 1161 -24.42 -33.99 -9.13
N GLU A 1162 -24.74 -34.76 -10.18
CA GLU A 1162 -24.64 -34.26 -11.55
C GLU A 1162 -25.56 -33.04 -11.76
N VAL A 1163 -25.05 -32.05 -12.49
CA VAL A 1163 -25.78 -30.82 -12.85
C VAL A 1163 -26.19 -30.89 -14.31
N THR A 1164 -27.48 -31.12 -14.55
CA THR A 1164 -28.06 -31.18 -15.90
C THR A 1164 -28.62 -29.83 -16.33
N THR A 1165 -28.84 -29.66 -17.64
CA THR A 1165 -29.51 -28.48 -18.19
C THR A 1165 -30.92 -28.29 -17.59
N GLU A 1166 -31.67 -29.38 -17.44
CA GLU A 1166 -33.01 -29.35 -16.85
C GLU A 1166 -32.99 -28.86 -15.41
N PHE A 1167 -32.03 -29.35 -14.59
CA PHE A 1167 -31.86 -28.88 -13.22
C PHE A 1167 -31.67 -27.36 -13.17
N VAL A 1168 -30.79 -26.82 -14.02
CA VAL A 1168 -30.46 -25.38 -14.01
C VAL A 1168 -31.61 -24.52 -14.52
N LEU A 1169 -32.37 -24.97 -15.52
CA LEU A 1169 -33.47 -24.20 -16.08
C LEU A 1169 -34.77 -24.31 -15.27
N SER A 1170 -34.83 -25.23 -14.30
CA SER A 1170 -35.95 -25.38 -13.37
C SER A 1170 -35.82 -24.49 -12.13
N GLY A 1171 -36.94 -24.19 -11.46
CA GLY A 1171 -36.95 -23.53 -10.14
C GLY A 1171 -36.69 -22.02 -10.16
N ASN A 1172 -36.65 -21.43 -8.97
CA ASN A 1172 -36.47 -19.99 -8.77
C ASN A 1172 -35.10 -19.67 -8.18
N TYR A 1173 -34.36 -18.77 -8.82
CA TYR A 1173 -33.03 -18.37 -8.37
C TYR A 1173 -33.06 -17.05 -7.62
N GLU A 1174 -32.20 -16.95 -6.61
CA GLU A 1174 -31.94 -15.73 -5.86
C GLU A 1174 -30.43 -15.52 -5.66
N VAL A 1175 -29.99 -14.27 -5.57
CA VAL A 1175 -28.61 -13.91 -5.20
C VAL A 1175 -28.64 -13.10 -3.90
N ASP A 1176 -27.89 -13.56 -2.89
CA ASP A 1176 -27.80 -12.88 -1.59
C ASP A 1176 -26.69 -11.82 -1.62
N ILE A 1177 -27.10 -10.55 -1.66
CA ILE A 1177 -26.21 -9.40 -1.62
C ILE A 1177 -26.31 -8.76 -0.25
N ALA A 1178 -25.31 -9.03 0.60
CA ALA A 1178 -25.19 -8.44 1.93
C ALA A 1178 -26.45 -8.67 2.81
N GLY A 1179 -27.01 -9.88 2.77
CA GLY A 1179 -28.16 -10.30 3.57
C GLY A 1179 -29.52 -10.00 2.94
N VAL A 1180 -29.55 -9.45 1.72
CA VAL A 1180 -30.78 -9.22 0.96
C VAL A 1180 -30.77 -10.13 -0.27
N ARG A 1181 -31.81 -10.95 -0.43
CA ARG A 1181 -31.95 -11.86 -1.58
C ARG A 1181 -32.74 -11.18 -2.68
N TYR A 1182 -32.17 -11.17 -3.88
CA TYR A 1182 -32.79 -10.63 -5.10
C TYR A 1182 -33.13 -11.77 -6.04
N SER A 1183 -34.34 -11.77 -6.60
CA SER A 1183 -34.75 -12.75 -7.60
C SER A 1183 -33.90 -12.60 -8.85
N ALA A 1184 -33.49 -13.73 -9.46
CA ALA A 1184 -32.65 -13.74 -10.64
C ALA A 1184 -33.22 -14.64 -11.74
N LYS A 1185 -33.15 -14.16 -12.99
CA LYS A 1185 -33.32 -15.01 -14.18
C LYS A 1185 -31.99 -15.68 -14.50
N VAL A 1186 -31.99 -17.01 -14.58
CA VAL A 1186 -30.82 -17.80 -14.97
C VAL A 1186 -30.76 -18.01 -16.50
N ASN A 1187 -29.56 -17.91 -17.07
CA ASN A 1187 -29.24 -18.26 -18.45
C ASN A 1187 -28.03 -19.20 -18.48
N ILE A 1188 -28.05 -20.18 -19.39
CA ILE A 1188 -26.91 -21.09 -19.66
C ILE A 1188 -26.28 -20.87 -21.05
N HIS A 1189 -26.98 -20.12 -21.91
CA HIS A 1189 -26.55 -19.73 -23.25
C HIS A 1189 -26.27 -18.23 -23.31
N SER A 1190 -25.42 -17.84 -24.26
CA SER A 1190 -25.11 -16.44 -24.51
C SER A 1190 -26.38 -15.73 -25.00
N PRO A 1191 -26.83 -14.64 -24.35
CA PRO A 1191 -28.05 -13.96 -24.76
C PRO A 1191 -27.85 -13.24 -26.10
N ASN A 1192 -28.89 -13.23 -26.94
CA ASN A 1192 -28.91 -12.40 -28.13
C ASN A 1192 -29.20 -10.94 -27.72
N LEU A 1193 -28.15 -10.12 -27.61
CA LEU A 1193 -28.25 -8.74 -27.15
C LEU A 1193 -28.69 -7.80 -28.29
N PRO A 1194 -29.85 -7.14 -28.21
CA PRO A 1194 -30.38 -6.29 -29.27
C PRO A 1194 -29.41 -5.14 -29.58
N THR A 1195 -29.20 -4.83 -30.85
CA THR A 1195 -28.21 -3.85 -31.31
C THR A 1195 -28.72 -3.11 -32.53
N GLN A 1196 -28.35 -1.83 -32.68
CA GLN A 1196 -28.72 -1.03 -33.85
C GLN A 1196 -28.09 -1.54 -35.15
N TYR A 1197 -26.92 -2.21 -35.05
CA TYR A 1197 -26.14 -2.69 -36.18
C TYR A 1197 -25.90 -4.21 -36.04
N PRO A 1198 -26.85 -5.05 -36.46
CA PRO A 1198 -26.70 -6.50 -36.40
C PRO A 1198 -25.65 -6.97 -37.42
N ASP A 1199 -24.83 -7.94 -37.04
CA ASP A 1199 -23.77 -8.50 -37.87
C ASP A 1199 -23.66 -10.02 -37.66
N LYS A 1200 -23.41 -10.76 -38.74
CA LYS A 1200 -23.36 -12.23 -38.72
C LYS A 1200 -22.09 -12.78 -38.05
N GLU A 1201 -20.93 -12.11 -38.21
CA GLU A 1201 -19.67 -12.51 -37.58
C GLU A 1201 -19.79 -12.38 -36.06
N ARG A 1202 -20.49 -11.34 -35.59
CA ARG A 1202 -20.81 -11.12 -34.17
C ARG A 1202 -21.68 -12.21 -33.55
N GLY A 1203 -22.50 -12.90 -34.36
CA GLY A 1203 -23.32 -14.04 -33.94
C GLY A 1203 -22.61 -15.39 -34.07
N ALA A 1204 -21.47 -15.46 -34.78
CA ALA A 1204 -20.78 -16.71 -35.09
C ALA A 1204 -19.96 -17.27 -33.92
N TYR A 1205 -19.71 -16.48 -32.86
CA TYR A 1205 -18.95 -16.91 -31.70
C TYR A 1205 -19.79 -17.00 -30.44
N LEU A 1206 -19.85 -18.19 -29.87
CA LEU A 1206 -20.56 -18.46 -28.63
C LEU A 1206 -19.60 -18.34 -27.43
N ALA A 1207 -20.04 -17.67 -26.38
CA ALA A 1207 -19.25 -17.53 -25.15
C ALA A 1207 -19.13 -18.85 -24.37
N THR A 1208 -20.23 -19.60 -24.42
CA THR A 1208 -20.52 -20.80 -23.64
C THR A 1208 -21.06 -21.90 -24.58
N ARG A 1209 -22.17 -22.54 -24.20
CA ARG A 1209 -22.75 -23.73 -24.85
C ARG A 1209 -23.52 -23.34 -26.09
N GLU A 1210 -23.49 -24.20 -27.11
CA GLU A 1210 -24.45 -24.15 -28.23
C GLU A 1210 -25.88 -24.32 -27.71
N GLU A 1211 -26.80 -23.49 -28.22
CA GLU A 1211 -28.24 -23.78 -28.10
C GLU A 1211 -28.50 -25.04 -28.91
N GLN A 1212 -28.91 -26.13 -28.25
CA GLN A 1212 -29.50 -27.25 -28.98
C GLN A 1212 -30.81 -26.73 -29.56
N VAL A 1213 -30.83 -26.45 -30.86
CA VAL A 1213 -32.07 -26.21 -31.59
C VAL A 1213 -32.91 -27.46 -31.39
N ALA A 1214 -34.02 -27.34 -30.66
CA ALA A 1214 -35.01 -28.41 -30.59
C ALA A 1214 -35.46 -28.68 -32.03
N ASN A 1215 -35.06 -29.84 -32.55
CA ASN A 1215 -35.62 -30.38 -33.80
C ASN A 1215 -37.05 -30.84 -33.58
#